data_AF-A0A1P8W9E5-F1
#
_entry.id   AF-A0A1P8W9E5-F1
#
_cell.length_a   1.000
_cell.length_b   1.000
_cell.length_c   1.000
_cell.angle_alpha   90.00
_cell.angle_beta   90.00
_cell.angle_gamma   90.00
#
_symmetry.space_group_name_H-M   'P 1'
#
loop_
_entity.id
_entity.type
_entity.pdbx_description
1 polymer ?
#
loop_
_entity_poly.entity_id
_entity_poly.type
_entity_poly.pdbx_seq_one_letter_code
_entity_poly.pdbx_strand_id
1 'polypeptide(L)'
;MRHAIGLSLLATAALLNATLVSPFAAAQPPAADSVLNSVPDEYIAGAVMRPARILESKVVATVVKSLDEEARLADAMKSAEKSIGIDPREIEEMAVLLDRKTIFSLAGLPVSDGPDGPDAFDATGLKNQLKQVGLAMHNIHAVYNHFPDHDGVDTPDKGNLSWRVHLLPFLDHAALYNQFHMDEPWDSEHNKTLIDQMPEVFQTPGVKDKTKTSLHGIIGEATIMSGERPTKFRDILDGMSNTIMFAVAGPDKAEIWTKPGGVELKKGGPRATLGKIGKEFFMARCDGSVAALSSDMKADVFQALVTRNGREVIPDDLNQPITPKRLPTWIVRSRKPINQKNVLESLKPMGTPEAGKVGTTATHTLGEYTVAFPDERTLVAAPADLLPKILANAGASEFGTRLRKQTALNDLAAAVNFKDLKVIKDKLGGRVPMAGLVQAVESLQLTFDVGGTSKQLNTITADLSNEQSAAQLSALLQGLVQMQKAQMLGMANAPNSPVPGTWATIVAKVYDRVEVKPEGKQVHYSMSKPEDMDVFLEDLKPTLIAMQQPIKEARAAQRMNNLRQIGLAFHNYHDVYTAFPRYDGSGVNVPGHVRRGLSWRVHLLPFLEGGELYERFHLDEPWDSEHNKTLIEEMPDVFKTEGVEKPGHTAMHVFIGEDTAFGDGTKAPRIRDYRDGTSNTFLAVEAGPDTAEIWTKPGGLKFTGKDSIELLGKIGDSFLVLMCDGAVRNVSKDIAADQLNNLIQHNDGNVVGDF
;
A
#
# COMPACT_ATOMS: atom_id res chain seq x y z
N MET A 1 -12.17 11.24 -8.94
CA MET A 1 -13.02 10.37 -9.80
C MET A 1 -12.24 9.18 -10.35
N ARG A 2 -11.07 9.37 -11.00
CA ARG A 2 -10.21 8.30 -11.54
C ARG A 2 -9.89 7.11 -10.60
N HIS A 3 -10.00 7.24 -9.28
CA HIS A 3 -9.85 6.11 -8.33
C HIS A 3 -11.17 5.53 -7.79
N ALA A 4 -12.31 6.23 -7.89
CA ALA A 4 -13.61 5.66 -7.52
C ALA A 4 -14.23 4.92 -8.72
N ILE A 5 -14.20 5.56 -9.89
CA ILE A 5 -14.34 4.88 -11.18
C ILE A 5 -13.17 3.90 -11.38
N GLY A 6 -12.00 4.17 -10.78
CA GLY A 6 -10.86 3.25 -10.76
C GLY A 6 -11.11 1.97 -9.96
N LEU A 7 -11.67 2.04 -8.74
CA LEU A 7 -12.08 0.84 -8.00
C LEU A 7 -13.22 0.10 -8.70
N SER A 8 -14.17 0.82 -9.32
CA SER A 8 -15.20 0.21 -10.17
C SER A 8 -14.58 -0.54 -11.36
N LEU A 9 -13.65 0.08 -12.11
CA LEU A 9 -12.96 -0.57 -13.22
C LEU A 9 -11.92 -1.61 -12.78
N LEU A 10 -11.35 -1.55 -11.58
CA LEU A 10 -10.45 -2.58 -11.06
C LEU A 10 -11.23 -3.80 -10.53
N ALA A 11 -12.36 -3.59 -9.86
CA ALA A 11 -13.30 -4.67 -9.55
C ALA A 11 -13.84 -5.28 -10.85
N THR A 12 -14.23 -4.47 -11.83
CA THR A 12 -14.70 -4.94 -13.14
C THR A 12 -13.58 -5.61 -13.93
N ALA A 13 -12.33 -5.15 -13.89
CA ALA A 13 -11.19 -5.80 -14.57
C ALA A 13 -10.78 -7.12 -13.89
N ALA A 14 -10.81 -7.19 -12.56
CA ALA A 14 -10.58 -8.42 -11.81
C ALA A 14 -11.70 -9.45 -12.04
N LEU A 15 -12.94 -9.00 -12.21
CA LEU A 15 -14.11 -9.84 -12.55
C LEU A 15 -14.30 -10.08 -14.06
N LEU A 16 -13.61 -9.36 -14.94
CA LEU A 16 -13.62 -9.59 -16.40
C LEU A 16 -12.64 -10.67 -16.86
N ASN A 17 -11.65 -11.02 -16.03
CA ASN A 17 -10.68 -12.08 -16.34
C ASN A 17 -11.21 -13.50 -16.08
N ALA A 18 -12.53 -13.59 -15.94
CA ALA A 18 -13.41 -14.75 -15.97
C ALA A 18 -14.77 -14.18 -16.50
N THR A 19 -15.80 -14.85 -17.03
CA THR A 19 -16.44 -16.12 -16.63
C THR A 19 -17.76 -16.24 -17.44
N LEU A 20 -18.01 -17.18 -18.38
CA LEU A 20 -19.33 -17.32 -19.09
C LEU A 20 -19.86 -18.77 -19.44
N VAL A 21 -21.19 -19.03 -19.37
CA VAL A 21 -21.92 -20.35 -19.27
C VAL A 21 -22.09 -21.16 -20.60
N SER A 22 -22.75 -22.34 -20.78
CA SER A 22 -23.97 -23.02 -20.20
C SER A 22 -23.91 -24.59 -20.36
N PRO A 23 -24.86 -25.50 -19.95
CA PRO A 23 -26.22 -25.32 -19.39
C PRO A 23 -26.70 -26.29 -18.25
N PHE A 24 -27.96 -26.10 -17.80
CA PHE A 24 -28.87 -27.01 -17.05
C PHE A 24 -28.33 -27.90 -15.90
N ALA A 25 -28.55 -27.44 -14.66
CA ALA A 25 -28.86 -28.29 -13.51
C ALA A 25 -30.20 -27.86 -12.90
N ALA A 26 -30.95 -28.79 -12.31
CA ALA A 26 -32.25 -28.48 -11.70
C ALA A 26 -32.06 -27.62 -10.44
N ALA A 27 -32.86 -26.56 -10.28
CA ALA A 27 -32.72 -25.63 -9.17
C ALA A 27 -33.09 -26.28 -7.83
N GLN A 28 -32.15 -26.30 -6.88
CA GLN A 28 -32.53 -26.26 -5.47
C GLN A 28 -33.04 -24.84 -5.16
N PRO A 29 -34.18 -24.70 -4.44
CA PRO A 29 -34.57 -23.40 -3.90
C PRO A 29 -33.51 -22.93 -2.90
N PRO A 30 -33.39 -21.61 -2.64
CA PRO A 30 -32.49 -21.12 -1.60
C PRO A 30 -32.83 -21.80 -0.26
N ALA A 31 -31.81 -22.32 0.41
CA ALA A 31 -31.99 -23.00 1.69
C ALA A 31 -32.71 -22.10 2.69
N ALA A 32 -33.48 -22.71 3.60
CA ALA A 32 -34.02 -22.02 4.77
C ALA A 32 -32.88 -21.30 5.54
N ASP A 33 -31.70 -21.91 5.54
CA ASP A 33 -30.50 -21.54 6.27
C ASP A 33 -29.50 -20.73 5.41
N SER A 34 -29.86 -19.51 5.01
CA SER A 34 -28.88 -18.57 4.45
C SER A 34 -28.10 -17.90 5.58
N VAL A 35 -26.83 -17.52 5.32
CA VAL A 35 -26.03 -16.73 6.27
C VAL A 35 -26.65 -15.35 6.56
N LEU A 36 -27.63 -14.94 5.76
CA LEU A 36 -28.33 -13.66 5.87
C LEU A 36 -29.62 -13.73 6.71
N ASN A 37 -29.92 -14.87 7.34
CA ASN A 37 -31.07 -15.00 8.25
C ASN A 37 -31.00 -14.04 9.46
N SER A 38 -29.78 -13.70 9.91
CA SER A 38 -29.53 -13.04 11.20
C SER A 38 -28.71 -11.75 11.06
N VAL A 39 -28.96 -10.93 10.02
CA VAL A 39 -28.26 -9.65 9.79
C VAL A 39 -28.97 -8.53 10.57
N PRO A 40 -28.39 -7.98 11.65
CA PRO A 40 -28.99 -6.88 12.43
C PRO A 40 -28.96 -5.55 11.66
N ASP A 41 -29.77 -4.58 12.10
CA ASP A 41 -29.93 -3.27 11.43
C ASP A 41 -28.68 -2.37 11.51
N GLU A 42 -27.70 -2.68 12.35
CA GLU A 42 -26.43 -1.93 12.41
C GLU A 42 -25.56 -2.06 11.13
N TYR A 43 -25.82 -3.07 10.29
CA TYR A 43 -25.10 -3.23 9.03
C TYR A 43 -25.71 -2.38 7.91
N ILE A 44 -24.97 -1.33 7.53
CA ILE A 44 -25.35 -0.38 6.47
C ILE A 44 -24.62 -0.63 5.15
N ALA A 45 -23.61 -1.50 5.13
CA ALA A 45 -22.96 -1.95 3.92
C ALA A 45 -22.57 -3.44 4.01
N GLY A 46 -22.41 -4.08 2.86
CA GLY A 46 -21.97 -5.47 2.80
C GLY A 46 -22.01 -6.07 1.39
N ALA A 47 -21.32 -7.19 1.23
CA ALA A 47 -21.26 -7.99 0.01
C ALA A 47 -21.41 -9.47 0.35
N VAL A 48 -22.08 -10.23 -0.52
CA VAL A 48 -22.36 -11.65 -0.33
C VAL A 48 -22.16 -12.35 -1.66
N MET A 49 -21.43 -13.45 -1.65
CA MET A 49 -21.05 -14.21 -2.84
C MET A 49 -21.20 -15.72 -2.63
N ARG A 50 -21.23 -16.50 -3.72
CA ARG A 50 -21.24 -17.97 -3.69
C ARG A 50 -20.00 -18.56 -4.38
N PRO A 51 -18.83 -18.60 -3.71
CA PRO A 51 -17.55 -18.93 -4.33
C PRO A 51 -17.56 -20.26 -5.07
N ALA A 52 -18.12 -21.32 -4.49
CA ALA A 52 -18.20 -22.62 -5.15
C ALA A 52 -18.96 -22.58 -6.48
N ARG A 53 -20.14 -21.92 -6.51
CA ARG A 53 -20.96 -21.83 -7.73
C ARG A 53 -20.30 -20.98 -8.83
N ILE A 54 -19.44 -20.03 -8.45
CA ILE A 54 -18.58 -19.31 -9.40
C ILE A 54 -17.49 -20.28 -9.91
N LEU A 55 -16.70 -20.89 -9.01
CA LEU A 55 -15.55 -21.74 -9.35
C LEU A 55 -15.90 -22.97 -10.19
N GLU A 56 -17.04 -23.60 -9.93
CA GLU A 56 -17.52 -24.81 -10.64
C GLU A 56 -18.17 -24.52 -11.99
N SER A 57 -18.45 -23.25 -12.28
CA SER A 57 -19.21 -22.92 -13.47
C SER A 57 -18.34 -23.09 -14.73
N LYS A 58 -18.96 -23.54 -15.84
CA LYS A 58 -18.31 -23.89 -17.13
C LYS A 58 -17.29 -22.85 -17.61
N VAL A 59 -17.75 -21.68 -18.03
CA VAL A 59 -17.40 -20.42 -17.36
C VAL A 59 -15.94 -20.25 -16.90
N VAL A 60 -15.64 -20.54 -15.63
CA VAL A 60 -14.28 -20.43 -15.06
C VAL A 60 -13.37 -21.39 -15.80
N ALA A 61 -13.77 -22.66 -15.91
CA ALA A 61 -13.00 -23.67 -16.60
C ALA A 61 -12.70 -23.29 -18.07
N THR A 62 -13.64 -22.68 -18.82
CA THR A 62 -13.35 -22.23 -20.19
C THR A 62 -12.30 -21.12 -20.23
N VAL A 63 -12.38 -20.12 -19.35
CA VAL A 63 -11.39 -19.03 -19.34
C VAL A 63 -10.03 -19.52 -18.87
N VAL A 64 -9.99 -20.27 -17.77
CA VAL A 64 -8.76 -20.86 -17.20
C VAL A 64 -8.07 -21.78 -18.22
N LYS A 65 -8.84 -22.64 -18.91
CA LYS A 65 -8.36 -23.48 -20.01
C LYS A 65 -7.88 -22.71 -21.23
N SER A 66 -8.55 -21.59 -21.55
CA SER A 66 -8.15 -20.74 -22.69
C SER A 66 -6.91 -19.90 -22.40
N LEU A 67 -6.48 -19.81 -21.14
CA LEU A 67 -5.26 -19.13 -20.68
C LEU A 67 -4.13 -20.10 -20.30
N ASP A 68 -4.40 -21.42 -20.28
CA ASP A 68 -3.53 -22.50 -19.78
C ASP A 68 -3.16 -22.40 -18.28
N GLU A 69 -4.05 -21.80 -17.48
CA GLU A 69 -3.83 -21.50 -16.05
C GLU A 69 -4.45 -22.57 -15.11
N GLU A 70 -4.74 -23.77 -15.61
CA GLU A 70 -5.45 -24.85 -14.89
C GLU A 70 -4.70 -25.31 -13.62
N ALA A 71 -3.38 -25.52 -13.72
CA ALA A 71 -2.54 -25.86 -12.58
C ALA A 71 -2.46 -24.72 -11.55
N ARG A 72 -2.32 -23.48 -12.02
CA ARG A 72 -2.23 -22.28 -11.17
C ARG A 72 -3.50 -22.06 -10.36
N LEU A 73 -4.68 -22.32 -10.93
CA LEU A 73 -5.93 -22.26 -10.17
C LEU A 73 -5.95 -23.33 -9.08
N ALA A 74 -5.49 -24.55 -9.35
CA ALA A 74 -5.45 -25.62 -8.36
C ALA A 74 -4.52 -25.29 -7.18
N ASP A 75 -3.33 -24.76 -7.44
CA ASP A 75 -2.40 -24.33 -6.39
C ASP A 75 -2.90 -23.07 -5.65
N ALA A 76 -3.58 -22.14 -6.32
CA ALA A 76 -4.23 -21.00 -5.68
C ALA A 76 -5.34 -21.44 -4.70
N MET A 77 -6.18 -22.42 -5.08
CA MET A 77 -7.21 -22.97 -4.18
C MET A 77 -6.60 -23.66 -2.97
N LYS A 78 -5.51 -24.44 -3.16
CA LYS A 78 -4.77 -25.12 -2.09
C LYS A 78 -4.05 -24.14 -1.16
N SER A 79 -3.52 -23.05 -1.70
CA SER A 79 -2.93 -21.96 -0.91
C SER A 79 -3.98 -21.21 -0.09
N ALA A 80 -5.15 -20.92 -0.68
CA ALA A 80 -6.29 -20.35 0.03
C ALA A 80 -6.79 -21.28 1.15
N GLU A 81 -6.98 -22.58 0.88
CA GLU A 81 -7.38 -23.58 1.88
C GLU A 81 -6.42 -23.60 3.08
N LYS A 82 -5.11 -23.63 2.82
CA LYS A 82 -4.08 -23.55 3.88
C LYS A 82 -4.18 -22.25 4.70
N SER A 83 -4.56 -21.14 4.05
CA SER A 83 -4.57 -19.80 4.66
C SER A 83 -5.81 -19.50 5.49
N ILE A 84 -6.98 -20.05 5.13
CA ILE A 84 -8.26 -19.79 5.82
C ILE A 84 -8.87 -21.02 6.52
N GLY A 85 -8.26 -22.19 6.37
CA GLY A 85 -8.72 -23.46 6.94
C GLY A 85 -9.95 -24.08 6.24
N ILE A 86 -10.38 -23.51 5.10
CA ILE A 86 -11.56 -23.90 4.32
C ILE A 86 -11.23 -23.82 2.82
N ASP A 87 -11.51 -24.88 2.05
CA ASP A 87 -11.40 -24.87 0.60
C ASP A 87 -12.45 -23.92 -0.02
N PRO A 88 -12.06 -22.91 -0.83
CA PRO A 88 -13.02 -22.02 -1.50
C PRO A 88 -14.07 -22.73 -2.36
N ARG A 89 -13.76 -23.92 -2.89
CA ARG A 89 -14.68 -24.76 -3.69
C ARG A 89 -15.79 -25.40 -2.85
N GLU A 90 -15.63 -25.44 -1.53
CA GLU A 90 -16.64 -25.92 -0.59
C GLU A 90 -17.52 -24.80 -0.03
N ILE A 91 -17.18 -23.52 -0.27
CA ILE A 91 -17.94 -22.39 0.27
C ILE A 91 -19.22 -22.17 -0.55
N GLU A 92 -20.37 -22.50 0.06
CA GLU A 92 -21.70 -22.34 -0.51
C GLU A 92 -22.11 -20.86 -0.57
N GLU A 93 -21.91 -20.13 0.53
CA GLU A 93 -22.26 -18.72 0.67
C GLU A 93 -21.29 -18.02 1.63
N MET A 94 -20.77 -16.86 1.24
CA MET A 94 -19.86 -16.03 2.03
C MET A 94 -20.38 -14.60 2.07
N ALA A 95 -20.46 -14.00 3.25
CA ALA A 95 -20.87 -12.63 3.49
C ALA A 95 -19.76 -11.82 4.17
N VAL A 96 -19.62 -10.57 3.75
CA VAL A 96 -18.81 -9.53 4.40
C VAL A 96 -19.76 -8.37 4.74
N LEU A 97 -19.86 -8.00 6.02
CA LEU A 97 -20.83 -7.03 6.53
C LEU A 97 -20.09 -5.92 7.29
N LEU A 98 -20.56 -4.68 7.12
CA LEU A 98 -19.89 -3.45 7.54
C LEU A 98 -20.87 -2.54 8.30
N ASP A 99 -20.64 -2.39 9.60
CA ASP A 99 -21.34 -1.41 10.43
C ASP A 99 -20.68 -0.03 10.34
N ARG A 100 -21.39 1.02 10.73
CA ARG A 100 -20.89 2.41 10.64
C ARG A 100 -19.54 2.63 11.35
N LYS A 101 -19.30 2.01 12.52
CA LYS A 101 -18.02 2.11 13.25
C LYS A 101 -16.88 1.43 12.48
N THR A 102 -17.16 0.28 11.88
CA THR A 102 -16.19 -0.43 11.02
C THR A 102 -15.83 0.40 9.80
N ILE A 103 -16.82 0.97 9.09
CA ILE A 103 -16.58 1.82 7.92
C ILE A 103 -15.73 3.04 8.29
N PHE A 104 -16.01 3.70 9.43
CA PHE A 104 -15.22 4.83 9.91
C PHE A 104 -13.79 4.42 10.28
N SER A 105 -13.60 3.30 10.99
CA SER A 105 -12.27 2.76 11.33
C SER A 105 -11.44 2.46 10.07
N LEU A 106 -12.02 1.77 9.07
CA LEU A 106 -11.37 1.48 7.79
C LEU A 106 -11.09 2.73 6.95
N ALA A 107 -11.86 3.81 7.13
CA ALA A 107 -11.65 5.10 6.46
C ALA A 107 -10.66 6.03 7.20
N GLY A 108 -10.07 5.60 8.32
CA GLY A 108 -9.21 6.45 9.16
C GLY A 108 -9.96 7.64 9.77
N LEU A 109 -11.25 7.48 10.06
CA LEU A 109 -12.11 8.49 10.66
C LEU A 109 -12.33 8.23 12.16
N PRO A 110 -12.51 9.29 12.99
CA PRO A 110 -12.87 9.13 14.39
C PRO A 110 -14.18 8.36 14.57
N VAL A 111 -14.11 7.17 15.18
CA VAL A 111 -15.28 6.35 15.50
C VAL A 111 -16.13 7.09 16.52
N SER A 112 -17.39 7.34 16.19
CA SER A 112 -18.34 8.11 17.01
C SER A 112 -19.78 7.62 16.77
N ASP A 113 -20.62 7.68 17.81
CA ASP A 113 -21.97 7.07 17.77
C ASP A 113 -23.03 7.92 17.03
N GLY A 114 -22.81 9.23 16.84
CA GLY A 114 -23.75 10.13 16.14
C GLY A 114 -23.46 10.30 14.63
N PRO A 115 -24.49 10.49 13.77
CA PRO A 115 -24.38 10.36 12.31
C PRO A 115 -23.44 11.36 11.61
N ASP A 116 -23.40 12.62 12.04
CA ASP A 116 -22.49 13.63 11.49
C ASP A 116 -21.03 13.45 11.95
N GLY A 117 -20.80 12.81 13.09
CA GLY A 117 -19.52 12.85 13.81
C GLY A 117 -19.21 14.21 14.45
N PRO A 118 -18.15 14.32 15.27
CA PRO A 118 -17.62 15.63 15.67
C PRO A 118 -16.96 16.33 14.46
N ASP A 119 -17.03 17.67 14.41
CA ASP A 119 -16.51 18.48 13.30
C ASP A 119 -15.10 18.04 12.88
N ALA A 120 -14.99 17.50 11.67
CA ALA A 120 -13.89 16.62 11.30
C ALA A 120 -12.57 17.37 11.08
N PHE A 121 -11.64 17.22 12.02
CA PHE A 121 -10.22 17.59 11.89
C PHE A 121 -9.61 16.92 10.64
N ASP A 122 -9.15 17.70 9.66
CA ASP A 122 -8.50 17.14 8.48
C ASP A 122 -7.02 16.81 8.71
N ALA A 123 -6.81 15.64 9.30
CA ALA A 123 -5.48 15.03 9.43
C ALA A 123 -4.78 14.78 8.08
N THR A 124 -5.50 14.76 6.95
CA THR A 124 -4.91 14.49 5.62
C THR A 124 -4.33 15.77 5.03
N GLY A 125 -5.09 16.87 5.05
CA GLY A 125 -4.61 18.21 4.71
C GLY A 125 -3.39 18.59 5.55
N LEU A 126 -3.48 18.43 6.87
CA LEU A 126 -2.36 18.74 7.78
C LEU A 126 -1.11 17.91 7.48
N LYS A 127 -1.22 16.59 7.27
CA LYS A 127 -0.06 15.77 6.90
C LYS A 127 0.59 16.20 5.59
N ASN A 128 -0.20 16.70 4.62
CA ASN A 128 0.34 17.21 3.36
C ASN A 128 1.05 18.57 3.54
N GLN A 129 0.49 19.49 4.34
CA GLN A 129 1.14 20.76 4.69
C GLN A 129 2.50 20.51 5.37
N LEU A 130 2.54 19.62 6.36
CA LEU A 130 3.79 19.25 7.05
C LEU A 130 4.82 18.63 6.11
N LYS A 131 4.40 17.83 5.11
CA LYS A 131 5.31 17.32 4.07
C LYS A 131 5.89 18.43 3.18
N GLN A 132 5.10 19.45 2.83
CA GLN A 132 5.59 20.60 2.07
C GLN A 132 6.65 21.39 2.86
N VAL A 133 6.41 21.64 4.16
CA VAL A 133 7.40 22.28 5.03
C VAL A 133 8.66 21.42 5.18
N GLY A 134 8.52 20.10 5.34
CA GLY A 134 9.65 19.16 5.43
C GLY A 134 10.51 19.15 4.16
N LEU A 135 9.88 19.14 2.98
CA LEU A 135 10.58 19.25 1.71
C LEU A 135 11.29 20.60 1.55
N ALA A 136 10.67 21.70 1.95
CA ALA A 136 11.30 23.02 1.92
C ALA A 136 12.51 23.11 2.89
N MET A 137 12.45 22.46 4.06
CA MET A 137 13.58 22.34 4.99
C MET A 137 14.74 21.51 4.39
N HIS A 138 14.42 20.44 3.64
CA HIS A 138 15.41 19.68 2.88
C HIS A 138 16.03 20.49 1.74
N ASN A 139 15.24 21.31 1.05
CA ASN A 139 15.74 22.21 0.00
C ASN A 139 16.68 23.29 0.56
N ILE A 140 16.40 23.82 1.76
CA ILE A 140 17.37 24.67 2.49
C ILE A 140 18.65 23.88 2.78
N HIS A 141 18.57 22.64 3.27
CA HIS A 141 19.76 21.82 3.50
C HIS A 141 20.56 21.58 2.20
N ALA A 142 19.89 21.31 1.08
CA ALA A 142 20.55 21.11 -0.21
C ALA A 142 21.30 22.36 -0.71
N VAL A 143 20.81 23.57 -0.42
CA VAL A 143 21.44 24.84 -0.84
C VAL A 143 22.52 25.31 0.14
N TYR A 144 22.25 25.26 1.44
CA TYR A 144 23.09 25.85 2.49
C TYR A 144 23.94 24.81 3.27
N ASN A 145 23.74 23.52 3.00
CA ASN A 145 24.40 22.39 3.68
C ASN A 145 24.15 22.37 5.20
N HIS A 146 23.00 22.87 5.66
CA HIS A 146 22.51 22.76 7.05
C HIS A 146 20.99 23.01 7.08
N PHE A 147 20.30 22.54 8.12
CA PHE A 147 18.94 23.00 8.44
C PHE A 147 18.99 24.45 8.96
N PRO A 148 17.91 25.24 8.79
CA PRO A 148 17.80 26.54 9.45
C PRO A 148 17.69 26.32 10.98
N ASP A 149 18.25 27.25 11.75
CA ASP A 149 18.03 27.32 13.19
C ASP A 149 16.75 28.16 13.47
N HIS A 150 16.41 28.38 14.73
CA HIS A 150 15.20 29.09 15.15
C HIS A 150 15.09 30.54 14.65
N ASP A 151 16.23 31.16 14.29
CA ASP A 151 16.38 32.50 13.71
C ASP A 151 16.75 32.47 12.21
N GLY A 152 16.52 31.33 11.53
CA GLY A 152 16.65 31.22 10.08
C GLY A 152 17.93 30.57 9.57
N VAL A 153 18.36 31.00 8.38
CA VAL A 153 19.58 30.52 7.72
C VAL A 153 20.74 31.43 8.11
N ASP A 154 21.91 30.86 8.42
CA ASP A 154 23.02 31.61 9.00
C ASP A 154 23.78 32.45 7.95
N THR A 155 23.19 33.58 7.57
CA THR A 155 23.77 34.59 6.68
C THR A 155 23.97 35.92 7.41
N PRO A 156 24.96 36.77 7.02
CA PRO A 156 25.23 38.04 7.70
C PRO A 156 24.01 38.96 7.78
N ASP A 157 23.18 38.95 6.74
CA ASP A 157 22.01 39.81 6.55
C ASP A 157 20.70 39.02 6.76
N LYS A 158 20.66 38.04 7.68
CA LYS A 158 19.46 37.20 7.94
C LYS A 158 18.36 37.89 8.75
N GLY A 159 18.73 38.92 9.53
CA GLY A 159 17.83 39.65 10.41
C GLY A 159 17.38 38.83 11.62
N ASN A 160 16.50 39.41 12.43
CA ASN A 160 15.86 38.68 13.53
C ASN A 160 14.52 38.13 13.03
N LEU A 161 14.59 37.20 12.06
CA LEU A 161 13.44 36.66 11.30
C LEU A 161 13.22 35.16 11.56
N SER A 162 11.97 34.74 11.45
CA SER A 162 11.56 33.34 11.56
C SER A 162 12.13 32.48 10.44
N TRP A 163 12.60 31.27 10.78
CA TRP A 163 12.89 30.20 9.81
C TRP A 163 11.76 29.94 8.81
N ARG A 164 10.50 30.21 9.19
CA ARG A 164 9.32 30.11 8.31
C ARG A 164 9.33 31.15 7.18
N VAL A 165 9.98 32.30 7.37
CA VAL A 165 10.23 33.31 6.32
C VAL A 165 11.30 32.79 5.35
N HIS A 166 12.40 32.21 5.85
CA HIS A 166 13.46 31.65 4.97
C HIS A 166 13.02 30.44 4.16
N LEU A 167 11.91 29.77 4.53
CA LEU A 167 11.29 28.72 3.72
C LEU A 167 10.48 29.23 2.52
N LEU A 168 10.07 30.51 2.49
CA LEU A 168 9.17 31.06 1.46
C LEU A 168 9.67 30.85 0.00
N PRO A 169 10.97 30.99 -0.34
CA PRO A 169 11.46 30.70 -1.69
C PRO A 169 11.29 29.24 -2.14
N PHE A 170 11.18 28.31 -1.18
CA PHE A 170 11.04 26.87 -1.39
C PHE A 170 9.59 26.38 -1.25
N LEU A 171 8.65 27.31 -1.06
CA LEU A 171 7.20 27.09 -0.88
C LEU A 171 6.39 27.92 -1.90
N ASP A 172 6.97 28.20 -3.08
CA ASP A 172 6.41 29.05 -4.15
C ASP A 172 6.06 30.50 -3.74
N HIS A 173 6.49 30.94 -2.56
CA HIS A 173 6.22 32.27 -1.99
C HIS A 173 7.40 33.26 -2.10
N ALA A 174 8.29 33.07 -3.08
CA ALA A 174 9.44 33.96 -3.33
C ALA A 174 9.03 35.45 -3.51
N ALA A 175 7.84 35.72 -4.07
CA ALA A 175 7.32 37.08 -4.20
C ALA A 175 6.89 37.75 -2.86
N LEU A 176 6.65 36.95 -1.82
CA LEU A 176 6.46 37.45 -0.44
C LEU A 176 7.81 37.55 0.29
N TYR A 177 8.72 36.60 0.07
CA TYR A 177 10.09 36.67 0.59
C TYR A 177 10.77 37.99 0.23
N ASN A 178 10.71 38.37 -1.06
CA ASN A 178 11.31 39.60 -1.58
C ASN A 178 10.66 40.91 -1.08
N GLN A 179 9.63 40.85 -0.22
CA GLN A 179 9.06 42.04 0.44
C GLN A 179 9.66 42.29 1.82
N PHE A 180 10.26 41.27 2.48
CA PHE A 180 10.89 41.43 3.79
C PHE A 180 12.22 42.19 3.66
N HIS A 181 12.45 43.14 4.57
CA HIS A 181 13.77 43.72 4.79
C HIS A 181 14.56 42.75 5.68
N MET A 182 15.52 42.04 5.08
CA MET A 182 16.27 40.98 5.76
C MET A 182 17.29 41.52 6.77
N ASP A 183 17.68 42.79 6.66
CA ASP A 183 18.50 43.52 7.63
C ASP A 183 17.69 44.06 8.84
N GLU A 184 16.36 43.96 8.80
CA GLU A 184 15.45 44.41 9.86
C GLU A 184 14.88 43.23 10.68
N PRO A 185 14.48 43.45 11.96
CA PRO A 185 13.80 42.43 12.75
C PRO A 185 12.34 42.19 12.28
N TRP A 186 11.75 41.05 12.67
CA TRP A 186 10.37 40.66 12.33
C TRP A 186 9.28 41.67 12.73
N ASP A 187 9.52 42.48 13.75
CA ASP A 187 8.61 43.48 14.34
C ASP A 187 8.96 44.92 13.98
N SER A 188 9.84 45.13 13.00
CA SER A 188 10.13 46.47 12.46
C SER A 188 8.90 47.16 11.88
N GLU A 189 8.94 48.49 11.73
CA GLU A 189 7.84 49.26 11.15
C GLU A 189 7.44 48.77 9.74
N HIS A 190 8.38 48.24 8.97
CA HIS A 190 8.15 47.64 7.66
C HIS A 190 7.73 46.16 7.75
N ASN A 191 8.56 45.29 8.34
CA ASN A 191 8.33 43.84 8.33
C ASN A 191 7.03 43.43 9.02
N LYS A 192 6.58 44.18 10.05
CA LYS A 192 5.31 43.91 10.72
C LYS A 192 4.09 44.06 9.80
N THR A 193 4.19 44.80 8.70
CA THR A 193 3.09 44.94 7.71
C THR A 193 2.84 43.66 6.91
N LEU A 194 3.81 42.74 6.88
CA LEU A 194 3.75 41.48 6.15
C LEU A 194 3.16 40.33 6.99
N ILE A 195 2.91 40.57 8.29
CA ILE A 195 2.39 39.57 9.23
C ILE A 195 1.03 39.00 8.79
N ASP A 196 0.13 39.83 8.26
CA ASP A 196 -1.19 39.40 7.77
C ASP A 196 -1.14 38.54 6.50
N GLN A 197 0.02 38.49 5.81
CA GLN A 197 0.21 37.72 4.56
C GLN A 197 0.63 36.26 4.82
N MET A 198 0.26 35.66 5.96
CA MET A 198 0.70 34.30 6.33
C MET A 198 0.28 33.23 5.30
N PRO A 199 1.23 32.48 4.72
CA PRO A 199 0.94 31.34 3.84
C PRO A 199 -0.01 30.30 4.44
N GLU A 200 -0.89 29.72 3.61
CA GLU A 200 -1.83 28.68 4.02
C GLU A 200 -1.13 27.42 4.55
N VAL A 201 0.07 27.10 4.04
CA VAL A 201 0.90 25.98 4.51
C VAL A 201 1.35 26.10 5.98
N PHE A 202 1.32 27.30 6.57
CA PHE A 202 1.60 27.52 8.00
C PHE A 202 0.33 27.60 8.87
N GLN A 203 -0.88 27.56 8.31
CA GLN A 203 -2.11 27.54 9.11
C GLN A 203 -2.22 26.21 9.88
N THR A 204 -2.66 26.28 11.14
CA THR A 204 -2.68 25.12 12.06
C THR A 204 -4.01 24.99 12.80
N PRO A 205 -4.54 23.77 13.00
CA PRO A 205 -5.88 23.59 13.57
C PRO A 205 -6.06 24.18 14.97
N GLY A 206 -7.21 24.82 15.20
CA GLY A 206 -7.57 25.45 16.48
C GLY A 206 -7.03 26.87 16.67
N VAL A 207 -6.06 27.32 15.86
CA VAL A 207 -5.59 28.71 15.86
C VAL A 207 -6.58 29.58 15.08
N LYS A 208 -7.23 30.53 15.78
CA LYS A 208 -8.23 31.45 15.18
C LYS A 208 -7.63 32.74 14.64
N ASP A 209 -6.41 33.06 15.06
CA ASP A 209 -5.69 34.27 14.69
C ASP A 209 -4.88 34.01 13.43
N LYS A 210 -5.24 34.66 12.32
CA LYS A 210 -4.61 34.45 11.00
C LYS A 210 -3.14 34.88 10.93
N THR A 211 -2.68 35.65 11.91
CA THR A 211 -1.27 36.07 12.01
C THR A 211 -0.37 35.01 12.67
N LYS A 212 -0.97 33.96 13.25
CA LYS A 212 -0.27 33.02 14.14
C LYS A 212 -0.30 31.58 13.66
N THR A 213 0.71 30.83 14.07
CA THR A 213 0.84 29.40 13.84
C THR A 213 1.30 28.67 15.10
N SER A 214 0.75 27.46 15.30
CA SER A 214 1.24 26.45 16.24
C SER A 214 2.24 25.48 15.60
N LEU A 215 2.79 25.78 14.41
CA LEU A 215 3.89 25.03 13.81
C LEU A 215 5.23 25.52 14.35
N HIS A 216 5.95 24.68 15.09
CA HIS A 216 7.23 25.06 15.71
C HIS A 216 8.30 23.98 15.54
N GLY A 217 9.53 24.40 15.27
CA GLY A 217 10.70 23.65 15.71
C GLY A 217 10.79 23.65 17.25
N ILE A 218 11.45 22.64 17.80
CA ILE A 218 11.63 22.48 19.25
C ILE A 218 13.05 22.92 19.60
N ILE A 219 13.17 23.88 20.53
CA ILE A 219 14.42 24.56 20.87
C ILE A 219 14.96 24.02 22.19
N GLY A 220 16.23 23.62 22.21
CA GLY A 220 16.94 23.21 23.41
C GLY A 220 18.34 22.72 23.10
N GLU A 221 19.10 22.39 24.15
CA GLU A 221 20.38 21.70 24.01
C GLU A 221 20.21 20.44 23.15
N ALA A 222 21.12 20.23 22.20
CA ALA A 222 21.13 19.09 21.28
C ALA A 222 19.89 18.91 20.36
N THR A 223 18.96 19.86 20.22
CA THR A 223 17.87 19.76 19.21
C THR A 223 18.31 20.22 17.82
N ILE A 224 17.46 20.06 16.79
CA ILE A 224 17.76 20.52 15.42
C ILE A 224 17.90 22.05 15.36
N MET A 225 17.04 22.79 16.06
CA MET A 225 17.02 24.26 16.17
C MET A 225 17.52 24.70 17.55
N SER A 226 18.76 24.34 17.88
CA SER A 226 19.33 24.52 19.21
C SER A 226 19.79 25.95 19.53
N GLY A 227 20.02 26.79 18.52
CA GLY A 227 20.69 28.10 18.67
C GLY A 227 22.20 28.01 18.92
N GLU A 228 22.77 26.81 19.08
CA GLU A 228 24.20 26.60 19.32
C GLU A 228 25.05 26.78 18.05
N ARG A 229 24.58 26.18 16.95
CA ARG A 229 25.21 26.16 15.62
C ARG A 229 24.24 25.54 14.59
N PRO A 230 24.40 25.83 13.29
CA PRO A 230 23.64 25.15 12.25
C PRO A 230 23.84 23.61 12.25
N THR A 231 22.73 22.88 12.25
CA THR A 231 22.68 21.41 12.28
C THR A 231 22.73 20.81 10.87
N LYS A 232 23.62 19.85 10.61
CA LYS A 232 23.74 19.13 9.32
C LYS A 232 23.24 17.69 9.47
N PHE A 233 22.86 17.02 8.38
CA PHE A 233 22.46 15.58 8.42
C PHE A 233 23.46 14.70 9.17
N ARG A 234 24.77 14.91 8.98
CA ARG A 234 25.84 14.16 9.67
C ARG A 234 25.94 14.41 11.20
N ASP A 235 25.27 15.44 11.70
CA ASP A 235 25.22 15.75 13.13
C ASP A 235 24.05 15.02 13.83
N ILE A 236 23.16 14.39 13.05
CA ILE A 236 21.97 13.67 13.51
C ILE A 236 22.35 12.19 13.65
N LEU A 237 22.98 11.86 14.78
CA LEU A 237 23.57 10.55 15.05
C LEU A 237 22.53 9.48 15.43
N ASP A 238 21.35 9.92 15.86
CA ASP A 238 20.28 9.03 16.38
C ASP A 238 19.38 8.49 15.25
N GLY A 239 19.56 9.01 14.04
CA GLY A 239 18.83 8.61 12.82
C GLY A 239 17.90 9.70 12.32
N MET A 240 17.91 9.92 11.00
CA MET A 240 17.00 10.85 10.31
C MET A 240 15.53 10.40 10.46
N SER A 241 15.30 9.08 10.49
CA SER A 241 14.02 8.44 10.76
C SER A 241 13.58 8.52 12.22
N ASN A 242 14.42 8.97 13.15
CA ASN A 242 14.15 8.98 14.60
C ASN A 242 14.08 10.38 15.21
N THR A 243 14.65 11.39 14.55
CA THR A 243 14.73 12.75 15.10
C THR A 243 13.59 13.64 14.58
N ILE A 244 12.88 14.34 15.46
CA ILE A 244 11.84 15.31 15.11
C ILE A 244 12.47 16.61 14.59
N MET A 245 12.04 17.03 13.40
CA MET A 245 12.42 18.31 12.80
C MET A 245 11.54 19.46 13.30
N PHE A 246 10.22 19.24 13.34
CA PHE A 246 9.23 20.19 13.86
C PHE A 246 7.91 19.50 14.21
N ALA A 247 7.10 20.14 15.07
CA ALA A 247 5.82 19.63 15.55
C ALA A 247 4.71 20.69 15.55
N VAL A 248 3.46 20.23 15.52
CA VAL A 248 2.27 21.04 15.74
C VAL A 248 1.93 21.04 17.23
N ALA A 249 2.11 22.20 17.87
CA ALA A 249 1.81 22.43 19.27
C ALA A 249 0.32 22.76 19.50
N GLY A 250 -0.08 22.95 20.76
CA GLY A 250 -1.41 23.41 21.12
C GLY A 250 -1.68 24.85 20.66
N PRO A 251 -2.95 25.27 20.48
CA PRO A 251 -3.29 26.66 20.17
C PRO A 251 -2.90 27.67 21.27
N ASP A 252 -2.58 27.21 22.48
CA ASP A 252 -2.01 28.01 23.57
C ASP A 252 -0.51 28.32 23.40
N LYS A 253 0.13 27.73 22.39
CA LYS A 253 1.52 28.01 21.98
C LYS A 253 1.63 28.84 20.70
N ALA A 254 0.52 29.15 20.04
CA ALA A 254 0.53 29.80 18.73
C ALA A 254 1.25 31.16 18.78
N GLU A 255 2.25 31.34 17.92
CA GLU A 255 3.04 32.57 17.81
C GLU A 255 2.93 33.21 16.42
N ILE A 256 3.25 34.50 16.31
CA ILE A 256 3.28 35.21 15.03
C ILE A 256 4.29 34.54 14.10
N TRP A 257 3.88 34.18 12.87
CA TRP A 257 4.68 33.29 12.01
C TRP A 257 6.03 33.89 11.55
N THR A 258 6.14 35.22 11.49
CA THR A 258 7.38 35.94 11.17
C THR A 258 8.35 36.05 12.34
N LYS A 259 7.88 35.81 13.57
CA LYS A 259 8.69 35.89 14.80
C LYS A 259 9.69 34.71 14.88
N PRO A 260 11.00 34.96 15.09
CA PRO A 260 11.98 33.92 15.33
C PRO A 260 11.68 33.16 16.62
N GLY A 261 12.08 31.89 16.64
CA GLY A 261 11.82 30.97 17.75
C GLY A 261 10.91 29.80 17.40
N GLY A 262 10.43 29.17 18.47
CA GLY A 262 9.81 27.85 18.50
C GLY A 262 9.40 27.52 19.94
N VAL A 263 9.17 26.25 20.24
CA VAL A 263 8.80 25.83 21.61
C VAL A 263 10.02 25.33 22.38
N GLU A 264 10.30 25.92 23.54
CA GLU A 264 11.34 25.44 24.46
C GLU A 264 11.08 24.00 24.90
N LEU A 265 12.06 23.12 24.74
CA LEU A 265 12.05 21.75 25.25
C LEU A 265 12.02 21.78 26.78
N LYS A 266 10.93 21.29 27.37
CA LYS A 266 10.77 21.20 28.83
C LYS A 266 10.97 19.76 29.29
N LYS A 267 11.50 19.60 30.50
CA LYS A 267 11.63 18.29 31.15
C LYS A 267 10.23 17.70 31.38
N GLY A 268 9.89 16.66 30.61
CA GLY A 268 8.57 16.02 30.63
C GLY A 268 8.22 15.37 29.28
N GLY A 269 7.01 14.82 29.19
CA GLY A 269 6.44 14.30 27.95
C GLY A 269 5.82 15.39 27.07
N PRO A 270 5.17 15.02 25.94
CA PRO A 270 4.76 15.95 24.88
C PRO A 270 4.02 17.20 25.36
N ARG A 271 3.05 17.06 26.27
CA ARG A 271 2.24 18.19 26.77
C ARG A 271 3.01 19.23 27.59
N ALA A 272 4.18 18.90 28.15
CA ALA A 272 5.01 19.86 28.89
C ALA A 272 5.65 20.90 27.96
N THR A 273 6.12 20.44 26.79
CA THR A 273 6.72 21.27 25.73
C THR A 273 5.63 21.89 24.85
N LEU A 274 4.76 21.05 24.28
CA LEU A 274 3.80 21.40 23.23
C LEU A 274 2.49 22.03 23.74
N GLY A 275 2.24 22.08 25.05
CA GLY A 275 1.04 22.70 25.62
C GLY A 275 -0.23 21.87 25.44
N LYS A 276 -1.35 22.53 25.11
CA LYS A 276 -2.70 21.92 25.01
C LYS A 276 -2.93 21.21 23.68
N ILE A 277 -2.10 20.22 23.40
CA ILE A 277 -2.31 19.21 22.33
C ILE A 277 -3.38 18.19 22.74
N GLY A 278 -3.92 17.45 21.77
CA GLY A 278 -5.01 16.49 21.96
C GLY A 278 -4.59 15.16 22.59
N LYS A 279 -5.23 14.06 22.17
CA LYS A 279 -4.74 12.69 22.41
C LYS A 279 -3.48 12.38 21.59
N GLU A 280 -3.35 13.02 20.44
CA GLU A 280 -2.20 12.92 19.54
C GLU A 280 -1.69 14.33 19.18
N PHE A 281 -0.45 14.40 18.71
CA PHE A 281 0.14 15.57 18.05
C PHE A 281 0.80 15.16 16.73
N PHE A 282 0.88 16.09 15.78
CA PHE A 282 1.44 15.85 14.45
C PHE A 282 2.87 16.39 14.38
N MET A 283 3.78 15.66 13.75
CA MET A 283 5.18 16.07 13.61
C MET A 283 5.80 15.56 12.30
N ALA A 284 6.87 16.22 11.88
CA ALA A 284 7.75 15.74 10.81
C ALA A 284 9.10 15.31 11.39
N ARG A 285 9.64 14.21 10.89
CA ARG A 285 10.99 13.71 11.23
C ARG A 285 12.03 14.27 10.26
N CYS A 286 13.30 14.15 10.60
CA CYS A 286 14.40 14.70 9.82
C CYS A 286 14.56 14.07 8.42
N ASP A 287 14.07 12.85 8.20
CA ASP A 287 13.95 12.21 6.88
C ASP A 287 12.82 12.78 5.98
N GLY A 288 11.96 13.65 6.51
CA GLY A 288 10.79 14.21 5.80
C GLY A 288 9.51 13.37 5.94
N SER A 289 9.53 12.25 6.68
CA SER A 289 8.34 11.51 7.06
C SER A 289 7.46 12.32 8.03
N VAL A 290 6.15 12.05 8.03
CA VAL A 290 5.17 12.80 8.85
C VAL A 290 4.23 11.86 9.58
N ALA A 291 4.30 11.91 10.91
CA ALA A 291 3.59 11.03 11.82
C ALA A 291 2.54 11.78 12.66
N ALA A 292 1.67 11.01 13.31
CA ALA A 292 0.91 11.45 14.47
C ALA A 292 1.35 10.58 15.64
N LEU A 293 1.73 11.19 16.76
CA LEU A 293 2.25 10.51 17.95
C LEU A 293 1.33 10.73 19.14
N SER A 294 1.29 9.76 20.06
CA SER A 294 0.54 9.87 21.32
C SER A 294 1.05 11.03 22.18
N SER A 295 0.14 11.90 22.60
CA SER A 295 0.41 12.98 23.56
C SER A 295 0.63 12.47 24.99
N ASP A 296 0.34 11.19 25.24
CA ASP A 296 0.52 10.46 26.50
C ASP A 296 1.80 9.61 26.51
N MET A 297 2.65 9.77 25.49
CA MET A 297 4.00 9.19 25.41
C MET A 297 4.87 9.57 26.61
N LYS A 298 5.72 8.62 27.04
CA LYS A 298 6.63 8.80 28.18
C LYS A 298 7.61 9.97 27.95
N ALA A 299 8.10 10.54 29.05
CA ALA A 299 8.96 11.71 29.02
C ALA A 299 10.32 11.44 28.36
N ASP A 300 11.01 10.39 28.80
CA ASP A 300 12.26 9.88 28.22
C ASP A 300 12.17 9.70 26.70
N VAL A 301 11.18 8.93 26.23
CA VAL A 301 10.95 8.65 24.81
C VAL A 301 10.70 9.94 24.01
N PHE A 302 9.96 10.90 24.57
CA PHE A 302 9.73 12.19 23.90
C PHE A 302 10.98 13.10 23.87
N GLN A 303 11.88 13.03 24.86
CA GLN A 303 13.15 13.77 24.79
C GLN A 303 14.07 13.15 23.71
N ALA A 304 14.21 11.82 23.69
CA ALA A 304 15.02 11.08 22.73
C ALA A 304 14.65 11.38 21.27
N LEU A 305 13.34 11.44 20.99
CA LEU A 305 12.80 11.84 19.67
C LEU A 305 13.12 13.28 19.25
N VAL A 306 13.55 14.15 20.17
CA VAL A 306 13.74 15.59 19.91
C VAL A 306 15.22 15.97 19.88
N THR A 307 16.07 15.25 20.58
CA THR A 307 17.53 15.37 20.50
C THR A 307 18.08 14.71 19.25
N ARG A 308 19.18 15.25 18.71
CA ARG A 308 19.85 14.77 17.48
C ARG A 308 20.99 13.76 17.73
N ASN A 309 21.48 13.66 18.96
CA ASN A 309 22.72 12.94 19.27
C ASN A 309 22.80 12.34 20.70
N GLY A 310 21.65 12.01 21.31
CA GLY A 310 21.54 11.34 22.62
C GLY A 310 21.96 9.86 22.59
N ARG A 311 21.85 9.21 21.44
CA ARG A 311 22.13 7.77 21.19
C ARG A 311 21.26 6.83 22.03
N GLU A 312 20.03 7.25 22.29
CA GLU A 312 19.06 6.53 23.12
C GLU A 312 18.26 5.53 22.27
N VAL A 313 17.94 4.37 22.85
CA VAL A 313 17.13 3.35 22.15
C VAL A 313 15.66 3.74 22.25
N ILE A 314 15.08 4.09 21.10
CA ILE A 314 13.67 4.46 20.98
C ILE A 314 12.83 3.19 20.78
N PRO A 315 11.75 2.95 21.56
CA PRO A 315 10.91 1.76 21.41
C PRO A 315 10.16 1.72 20.06
N ASP A 316 9.94 0.52 19.51
CA ASP A 316 9.33 0.32 18.19
C ASP A 316 7.83 0.72 18.11
N ASP A 317 7.17 0.94 19.25
CA ASP A 317 5.70 1.02 19.35
C ASP A 317 5.09 2.43 19.14
N LEU A 318 5.92 3.47 18.96
CA LEU A 318 5.48 4.88 18.95
C LEU A 318 4.37 5.22 17.94
N ASN A 319 4.38 4.52 16.81
CA ASN A 319 3.51 4.77 15.66
C ASN A 319 2.24 3.89 15.68
N GLN A 320 2.01 3.05 16.68
CA GLN A 320 0.79 2.23 16.74
C GLN A 320 -0.45 3.13 16.96
N PRO A 321 -1.39 3.22 16.00
CA PRO A 321 -2.63 3.96 16.22
C PRO A 321 -3.48 3.21 17.24
N ILE A 322 -3.66 3.77 18.44
CA ILE A 322 -4.46 3.16 19.53
C ILE A 322 -5.98 3.30 19.28
N THR A 323 -6.39 3.13 18.03
CA THR A 323 -7.74 2.75 17.63
C THR A 323 -7.63 1.33 17.09
N PRO A 324 -8.05 0.30 17.85
CA PRO A 324 -8.08 -1.07 17.36
C PRO A 324 -8.77 -1.14 15.99
N LYS A 325 -8.12 -1.80 15.03
CA LYS A 325 -8.58 -1.88 13.64
C LYS A 325 -9.84 -2.75 13.57
N ARG A 326 -11.01 -2.13 13.79
CA ARG A 326 -12.30 -2.82 13.80
C ARG A 326 -12.52 -3.47 12.43
N LEU A 327 -12.56 -4.80 12.42
CA LEU A 327 -12.62 -5.59 11.21
C LEU A 327 -14.08 -5.74 10.72
N PRO A 328 -14.29 -5.95 9.40
CA PRO A 328 -15.59 -6.39 8.88
C PRO A 328 -16.07 -7.66 9.58
N THR A 329 -17.39 -7.82 9.65
CA THR A 329 -17.98 -9.12 9.99
C THR A 329 -17.92 -10.03 8.78
N TRP A 330 -17.40 -11.23 8.97
CA TRP A 330 -17.38 -12.31 7.99
C TRP A 330 -18.33 -13.42 8.43
N ILE A 331 -19.13 -13.94 7.48
CA ILE A 331 -19.91 -15.16 7.69
C ILE A 331 -19.64 -16.09 6.51
N VAL A 332 -19.28 -17.34 6.78
CA VAL A 332 -18.94 -18.35 5.77
C VAL A 332 -19.75 -19.61 6.04
N ARG A 333 -20.53 -20.06 5.06
CA ARG A 333 -21.24 -21.36 5.10
C ARG A 333 -20.63 -22.30 4.07
N SER A 334 -20.15 -23.44 4.55
CA SER A 334 -19.55 -24.50 3.74
C SER A 334 -20.58 -25.58 3.40
N ARG A 335 -20.41 -26.26 2.27
CA ARG A 335 -21.16 -27.46 1.87
C ARG A 335 -20.91 -28.64 2.81
N LYS A 336 -19.72 -28.70 3.41
CA LYS A 336 -19.26 -29.75 4.34
C LYS A 336 -19.08 -29.18 5.75
N PRO A 337 -19.02 -30.01 6.80
CA PRO A 337 -18.62 -29.57 8.14
C PRO A 337 -17.27 -28.84 8.11
N ILE A 338 -17.20 -27.67 8.76
CA ILE A 338 -15.98 -26.87 8.85
C ILE A 338 -15.06 -27.49 9.90
N ASN A 339 -13.81 -27.75 9.52
CA ASN A 339 -12.80 -28.17 10.48
C ASN A 339 -12.38 -26.98 11.36
N GLN A 340 -13.10 -26.82 12.47
CA GLN A 340 -12.89 -25.73 13.45
C GLN A 340 -11.43 -25.66 13.94
N LYS A 341 -10.74 -26.80 14.07
CA LYS A 341 -9.32 -26.81 14.44
C LYS A 341 -8.48 -26.11 13.38
N ASN A 342 -8.62 -26.47 12.10
CA ASN A 342 -7.83 -25.85 11.02
C ASN A 342 -8.02 -24.33 10.97
N VAL A 343 -9.27 -23.85 11.12
CA VAL A 343 -9.60 -22.42 11.16
C VAL A 343 -8.99 -21.73 12.39
N LEU A 344 -9.07 -22.34 13.58
CA LEU A 344 -8.43 -21.79 14.78
C LEU A 344 -6.90 -21.85 14.73
N GLU A 345 -6.32 -22.76 13.95
CA GLU A 345 -4.87 -22.82 13.71
C GLU A 345 -4.38 -21.78 12.71
N SER A 346 -5.15 -21.46 11.66
CA SER A 346 -4.81 -20.37 10.73
C SER A 346 -5.00 -18.98 11.35
N LEU A 347 -5.79 -18.86 12.43
CA LEU A 347 -5.97 -17.61 13.19
C LEU A 347 -4.87 -17.33 14.23
N LYS A 348 -3.97 -18.28 14.55
CA LYS A 348 -2.89 -18.10 15.54
C LYS A 348 -2.00 -16.84 15.32
N PRO A 349 -1.69 -16.39 14.09
CA PRO A 349 -0.93 -15.15 13.86
C PRO A 349 -1.67 -13.88 14.32
N MET A 350 -2.99 -13.94 14.55
CA MET A 350 -3.79 -12.84 15.08
C MET A 350 -3.84 -12.80 16.62
N GLY A 351 -3.19 -13.74 17.29
CA GLY A 351 -3.13 -13.86 18.76
C GLY A 351 -3.57 -15.24 19.26
N THR A 352 -3.53 -15.41 20.59
CA THR A 352 -4.07 -16.60 21.25
C THR A 352 -5.57 -16.41 21.51
N PRO A 353 -6.46 -17.26 20.96
CA PRO A 353 -7.90 -17.07 21.10
C PRO A 353 -8.39 -17.41 22.52
N GLU A 354 -8.99 -16.44 23.20
CA GLU A 354 -9.65 -16.65 24.50
C GLU A 354 -10.99 -17.36 24.32
N ALA A 355 -11.23 -18.43 25.08
CA ALA A 355 -12.47 -19.21 24.97
C ALA A 355 -13.62 -18.59 25.78
N GLY A 356 -14.70 -18.25 25.10
CA GLY A 356 -15.94 -17.71 25.67
C GLY A 356 -17.19 -18.49 25.22
N LYS A 357 -18.36 -17.97 25.59
CA LYS A 357 -19.67 -18.47 25.12
C LYS A 357 -20.67 -17.33 24.95
N VAL A 358 -21.56 -17.47 23.97
CA VAL A 358 -22.75 -16.65 23.79
C VAL A 358 -23.95 -17.59 23.68
N GLY A 359 -24.85 -17.55 24.66
CA GLY A 359 -25.92 -18.54 24.78
C GLY A 359 -25.33 -19.95 24.93
N THR A 360 -25.68 -20.85 24.02
CA THR A 360 -25.12 -22.21 23.93
C THR A 360 -23.86 -22.30 23.06
N THR A 361 -23.62 -21.32 22.19
CA THR A 361 -22.53 -21.34 21.19
C THR A 361 -21.19 -21.00 21.84
N ALA A 362 -20.15 -21.77 21.52
CA ALA A 362 -18.78 -21.47 21.92
C ALA A 362 -18.18 -20.34 21.06
N THR A 363 -17.39 -19.47 21.67
CA THR A 363 -16.76 -18.33 21.01
C THR A 363 -15.26 -18.27 21.29
N HIS A 364 -14.52 -17.62 20.40
CA HIS A 364 -13.07 -17.49 20.44
C HIS A 364 -12.69 -16.02 20.18
N THR A 365 -12.24 -15.31 21.21
CA THR A 365 -11.97 -13.87 21.17
C THR A 365 -10.50 -13.60 20.87
N LEU A 366 -10.24 -12.68 19.94
CA LEU A 366 -8.93 -12.25 19.46
C LEU A 366 -8.91 -10.72 19.45
N GLY A 367 -8.61 -10.12 20.60
CA GLY A 367 -8.77 -8.68 20.83
C GLY A 367 -10.24 -8.25 20.69
N GLU A 368 -10.50 -7.18 19.92
CA GLU A 368 -11.84 -6.65 19.64
C GLU A 368 -12.71 -7.55 18.72
N TYR A 369 -12.15 -8.65 18.22
CA TYR A 369 -12.78 -9.54 17.24
C TYR A 369 -13.12 -10.88 17.86
N THR A 370 -14.22 -11.51 17.46
CA THR A 370 -14.68 -12.77 18.05
C THR A 370 -15.24 -13.71 17.00
N VAL A 371 -14.79 -14.97 17.07
CA VAL A 371 -15.14 -16.06 16.15
C VAL A 371 -16.10 -17.04 16.84
N ALA A 372 -17.07 -17.57 16.11
CA ALA A 372 -18.02 -18.58 16.58
C ALA A 372 -18.43 -19.54 15.46
N PHE A 373 -18.90 -20.72 15.85
CA PHE A 373 -19.46 -21.72 14.95
C PHE A 373 -20.91 -22.01 15.37
N PRO A 374 -21.93 -21.36 14.76
CA PRO A 374 -23.33 -21.53 15.15
C PRO A 374 -23.88 -22.94 14.86
N ASP A 375 -23.40 -23.55 13.77
CA ASP A 375 -23.63 -24.94 13.40
C ASP A 375 -22.33 -25.54 12.83
N GLU A 376 -22.31 -26.85 12.52
CA GLU A 376 -21.13 -27.53 11.99
C GLU A 376 -20.64 -26.96 10.64
N ARG A 377 -21.49 -26.25 9.90
CA ARG A 377 -21.24 -25.81 8.52
C ARG A 377 -20.99 -24.30 8.41
N THR A 378 -21.09 -23.54 9.50
CA THR A 378 -21.09 -22.08 9.50
C THR A 378 -20.04 -21.53 10.44
N LEU A 379 -19.26 -20.58 9.92
CA LEU A 379 -18.29 -19.76 10.64
C LEU A 379 -18.81 -18.33 10.66
N VAL A 380 -18.94 -17.74 11.85
CA VAL A 380 -19.19 -16.30 12.03
C VAL A 380 -17.95 -15.70 12.70
N ALA A 381 -17.45 -14.60 12.19
CA ALA A 381 -16.36 -13.84 12.78
C ALA A 381 -16.73 -12.35 12.72
N ALA A 382 -16.79 -11.67 13.86
CA ALA A 382 -17.39 -10.34 13.97
C ALA A 382 -16.77 -9.52 15.11
N PRO A 383 -16.91 -8.18 15.12
CA PRO A 383 -16.65 -7.36 16.30
C PRO A 383 -17.42 -7.88 17.53
N ALA A 384 -16.78 -7.83 18.71
CA ALA A 384 -17.31 -8.42 19.94
C ALA A 384 -18.68 -7.87 20.37
N ASP A 385 -19.00 -6.61 20.02
CA ASP A 385 -20.30 -5.96 20.27
C ASP A 385 -21.42 -6.38 19.29
N LEU A 386 -21.07 -6.97 18.14
CA LEU A 386 -22.00 -7.39 17.11
C LEU A 386 -22.23 -8.90 17.07
N LEU A 387 -21.22 -9.72 17.40
CA LEU A 387 -21.35 -11.18 17.40
C LEU A 387 -22.59 -11.68 18.19
N PRO A 388 -22.90 -11.17 19.41
CA PRO A 388 -24.06 -11.65 20.15
C PRO A 388 -25.40 -11.34 19.47
N LYS A 389 -25.48 -10.26 18.68
CA LYS A 389 -26.70 -9.86 17.97
C LYS A 389 -26.97 -10.79 16.78
N ILE A 390 -25.91 -11.22 16.08
CA ILE A 390 -25.97 -12.21 15.00
C ILE A 390 -26.42 -13.57 15.58
N LEU A 391 -25.78 -14.02 16.67
CA LEU A 391 -26.07 -15.32 17.30
C LEU A 391 -27.46 -15.37 17.95
N ALA A 392 -27.99 -14.24 18.42
CA ALA A 392 -29.34 -14.15 18.97
C ALA A 392 -30.46 -14.29 17.94
N ASN A 393 -30.16 -14.23 16.62
CA ASN A 393 -31.13 -14.32 15.52
C ASN A 393 -32.35 -13.41 15.73
N ALA A 394 -32.09 -12.12 16.00
CA ALA A 394 -33.09 -11.12 16.38
C ALA A 394 -34.06 -10.68 15.26
N GLY A 395 -34.12 -11.42 14.15
CA GLY A 395 -34.79 -11.03 12.90
C GLY A 395 -33.81 -10.48 11.86
N ALA A 396 -34.21 -10.58 10.59
CA ALA A 396 -33.43 -10.04 9.47
C ALA A 396 -33.81 -8.57 9.23
N SER A 397 -32.81 -7.69 9.25
CA SER A 397 -32.93 -6.28 8.84
C SER A 397 -33.51 -6.12 7.43
N GLU A 398 -34.01 -4.92 7.12
CA GLU A 398 -34.42 -4.59 5.75
C GLU A 398 -33.24 -4.72 4.77
N PHE A 399 -32.04 -4.34 5.22
CA PHE A 399 -30.78 -4.48 4.49
C PHE A 399 -30.46 -5.95 4.18
N GLY A 400 -30.41 -6.82 5.21
CA GLY A 400 -30.15 -8.26 5.04
C GLY A 400 -31.19 -8.96 4.17
N THR A 401 -32.48 -8.60 4.35
CA THR A 401 -33.59 -9.12 3.56
C THR A 401 -33.45 -8.74 2.07
N ARG A 402 -33.09 -7.48 1.78
CA ARG A 402 -32.83 -7.00 0.41
C ARG A 402 -31.65 -7.73 -0.22
N LEU A 403 -30.56 -7.88 0.51
CA LEU A 403 -29.32 -8.54 0.06
C LEU A 403 -29.55 -10.04 -0.23
N ARG A 404 -30.32 -10.74 0.64
CA ARG A 404 -30.72 -12.15 0.42
C ARG A 404 -31.61 -12.33 -0.81
N LYS A 405 -32.54 -11.41 -1.05
CA LYS A 405 -33.37 -11.42 -2.27
C LYS A 405 -32.53 -11.27 -3.54
N GLN A 406 -31.41 -10.55 -3.47
CA GLN A 406 -30.49 -10.38 -4.59
C GLN A 406 -29.59 -11.61 -4.81
N THR A 407 -28.96 -12.16 -3.77
CA THR A 407 -28.15 -13.40 -3.91
C THR A 407 -28.97 -14.66 -4.21
N ALA A 408 -30.29 -14.67 -3.94
CA ALA A 408 -31.14 -15.76 -4.40
C ALA A 408 -31.03 -16.02 -5.92
N LEU A 409 -30.86 -14.95 -6.73
CA LEU A 409 -30.81 -15.01 -8.19
C LEU A 409 -29.40 -14.84 -8.79
N ASN A 410 -28.47 -14.23 -8.04
CA ASN A 410 -27.14 -13.81 -8.53
C ASN A 410 -26.01 -14.56 -7.80
N ASP A 411 -24.79 -14.56 -8.35
CA ASP A 411 -23.58 -15.13 -7.72
C ASP A 411 -22.90 -14.22 -6.72
N LEU A 412 -23.04 -12.92 -6.91
CA LEU A 412 -22.68 -11.89 -5.95
C LEU A 412 -23.79 -10.85 -5.88
N ALA A 413 -24.07 -10.37 -4.68
CA ALA A 413 -24.79 -9.13 -4.44
C ALA A 413 -24.06 -8.30 -3.39
N ALA A 414 -23.99 -6.99 -3.59
CA ALA A 414 -23.44 -6.04 -2.64
C ALA A 414 -24.34 -4.81 -2.53
N ALA A 415 -24.44 -4.23 -1.35
CA ALA A 415 -25.25 -3.05 -1.10
C ALA A 415 -24.57 -2.11 -0.10
N VAL A 416 -24.79 -0.80 -0.28
CA VAL A 416 -24.32 0.26 0.59
C VAL A 416 -25.43 1.30 0.76
N ASN A 417 -25.84 1.56 2.00
CA ASN A 417 -26.66 2.70 2.37
C ASN A 417 -25.75 3.85 2.80
N PHE A 418 -25.86 5.00 2.13
CA PHE A 418 -25.04 6.19 2.39
C PHE A 418 -25.76 7.26 3.22
N LYS A 419 -27.01 7.05 3.66
CA LYS A 419 -27.78 8.07 4.41
C LYS A 419 -27.04 8.55 5.66
N ASP A 420 -26.42 7.63 6.38
CA ASP A 420 -25.68 7.89 7.64
C ASP A 420 -24.17 8.05 7.44
N LEU A 421 -23.72 8.21 6.18
CA LEU A 421 -22.32 8.29 5.76
C LEU A 421 -21.94 9.64 5.12
N LYS A 422 -22.59 10.73 5.56
CA LYS A 422 -22.40 12.10 5.07
C LYS A 422 -20.92 12.52 4.92
N VAL A 423 -20.11 12.36 5.97
CA VAL A 423 -18.66 12.68 5.96
C VAL A 423 -17.89 11.94 4.84
N ILE A 424 -18.33 10.73 4.48
CA ILE A 424 -17.73 9.94 3.40
C ILE A 424 -18.20 10.46 2.03
N LYS A 425 -19.48 10.83 1.88
CA LYS A 425 -19.97 11.54 0.68
C LYS A 425 -19.23 12.85 0.46
N ASP A 426 -18.97 13.62 1.51
CA ASP A 426 -18.26 14.90 1.43
C ASP A 426 -16.81 14.70 0.94
N LYS A 427 -16.08 13.73 1.53
CA LYS A 427 -14.73 13.33 1.08
C LYS A 427 -14.70 12.78 -0.36
N LEU A 428 -15.77 12.14 -0.83
CA LEU A 428 -15.91 11.70 -2.22
C LEU A 428 -16.23 12.87 -3.17
N GLY A 429 -17.15 13.75 -2.75
CA GLY A 429 -17.62 14.91 -3.51
C GLY A 429 -16.50 15.90 -3.85
N GLY A 430 -15.64 16.21 -2.89
CA GLY A 430 -14.46 17.07 -3.10
C GLY A 430 -13.43 16.52 -4.10
N ARG A 431 -13.60 15.28 -4.59
CA ARG A 431 -12.67 14.61 -5.50
C ARG A 431 -13.30 14.27 -6.86
N VAL A 432 -14.47 14.82 -7.21
CA VAL A 432 -15.18 14.51 -8.48
C VAL A 432 -15.79 15.75 -9.16
N PRO A 433 -15.72 15.88 -10.50
CA PRO A 433 -16.63 16.77 -11.22
C PRO A 433 -18.09 16.32 -10.99
N MET A 434 -19.00 17.28 -10.89
CA MET A 434 -20.41 17.09 -10.50
C MET A 434 -20.60 16.43 -9.11
N ALA A 435 -19.90 16.93 -8.10
CA ALA A 435 -20.05 16.54 -6.68
C ALA A 435 -21.51 16.40 -6.20
N GLY A 436 -22.41 17.27 -6.67
CA GLY A 436 -23.84 17.23 -6.34
C GLY A 436 -24.55 15.92 -6.73
N LEU A 437 -24.12 15.25 -7.80
CA LEU A 437 -24.68 13.93 -8.17
C LEU A 437 -24.24 12.82 -7.22
N VAL A 438 -22.99 12.86 -6.75
CA VAL A 438 -22.48 11.90 -5.75
C VAL A 438 -23.13 12.13 -4.39
N GLN A 439 -23.40 13.39 -4.02
CA GLN A 439 -24.17 13.71 -2.82
C GLN A 439 -25.62 13.20 -2.89
N ALA A 440 -26.23 13.25 -4.07
CA ALA A 440 -27.60 12.80 -4.31
C ALA A 440 -27.82 11.28 -4.21
N VAL A 441 -26.76 10.45 -4.24
CA VAL A 441 -26.88 8.99 -4.05
C VAL A 441 -27.26 8.67 -2.60
N GLU A 442 -28.40 8.04 -2.39
CA GLU A 442 -28.86 7.55 -1.09
C GLU A 442 -28.36 6.14 -0.79
N SER A 443 -28.43 5.24 -1.76
CA SER A 443 -27.87 3.88 -1.69
C SER A 443 -27.38 3.40 -3.04
N LEU A 444 -26.45 2.45 -3.01
CA LEU A 444 -25.92 1.76 -4.20
C LEU A 444 -26.03 0.26 -3.99
N GLN A 445 -26.44 -0.46 -5.02
CA GLN A 445 -26.65 -1.90 -5.03
C GLN A 445 -25.98 -2.45 -6.28
N LEU A 446 -25.27 -3.57 -6.18
CA LEU A 446 -24.58 -4.24 -7.27
C LEU A 446 -24.91 -5.73 -7.22
N THR A 447 -25.23 -6.34 -8.35
CA THR A 447 -25.30 -7.80 -8.50
C THR A 447 -24.49 -8.25 -9.71
N PHE A 448 -23.98 -9.48 -9.64
CA PHE A 448 -23.21 -10.13 -10.69
C PHE A 448 -23.62 -11.61 -10.75
N ASP A 449 -23.90 -12.12 -11.95
CA ASP A 449 -24.47 -13.46 -12.13
C ASP A 449 -23.86 -14.23 -13.28
N VAL A 450 -23.24 -15.34 -12.91
CA VAL A 450 -22.32 -16.11 -13.72
C VAL A 450 -22.88 -17.51 -13.90
N GLY A 451 -22.82 -18.35 -12.87
CA GLY A 451 -23.44 -19.68 -12.80
C GLY A 451 -24.87 -19.69 -12.25
N GLY A 452 -25.38 -18.56 -11.75
CA GLY A 452 -26.77 -18.43 -11.30
C GLY A 452 -27.78 -18.15 -12.43
N THR A 453 -28.96 -17.67 -12.03
CA THR A 453 -30.22 -17.72 -12.80
C THR A 453 -30.74 -16.35 -13.23
N SER A 454 -29.92 -15.31 -13.16
CA SER A 454 -30.28 -13.97 -13.61
C SER A 454 -30.35 -13.88 -15.15
N LYS A 455 -31.16 -12.94 -15.64
CA LYS A 455 -31.14 -12.50 -17.05
C LYS A 455 -30.07 -11.44 -17.32
N GLN A 456 -29.48 -10.88 -16.27
CA GLN A 456 -28.43 -9.85 -16.34
C GLN A 456 -27.14 -10.43 -15.78
N LEU A 457 -26.05 -10.34 -16.56
CA LEU A 457 -24.69 -10.70 -16.14
C LEU A 457 -24.23 -9.77 -15.00
N ASN A 458 -24.60 -8.49 -15.04
CA ASN A 458 -24.53 -7.60 -13.90
C ASN A 458 -25.70 -6.61 -13.86
N THR A 459 -25.99 -6.09 -12.67
CA THR A 459 -26.88 -4.94 -12.46
C THR A 459 -26.28 -4.04 -11.39
N ILE A 460 -26.24 -2.74 -11.63
CA ILE A 460 -25.91 -1.71 -10.64
C ILE A 460 -27.14 -0.80 -10.53
N THR A 461 -27.76 -0.76 -9.34
CA THR A 461 -28.88 0.13 -9.03
C THR A 461 -28.40 1.22 -8.08
N ALA A 462 -28.49 2.48 -8.51
CA ALA A 462 -28.32 3.63 -7.63
C ALA A 462 -29.69 4.18 -7.24
N ASP A 463 -29.93 4.36 -5.94
CA ASP A 463 -31.08 5.09 -5.41
C ASP A 463 -30.66 6.56 -5.24
N LEU A 464 -31.41 7.50 -5.83
CA LEU A 464 -31.13 8.95 -5.72
C LEU A 464 -32.17 9.64 -4.83
N SER A 465 -31.81 10.78 -4.24
CA SER A 465 -32.72 11.58 -3.42
C SER A 465 -33.91 12.15 -4.19
N ASN A 466 -33.77 12.31 -5.51
CA ASN A 466 -34.78 12.92 -6.39
C ASN A 466 -34.61 12.45 -7.85
N GLU A 467 -35.69 12.56 -8.63
CA GLU A 467 -35.76 12.06 -10.01
C GLU A 467 -34.91 12.88 -11.00
N GLN A 468 -34.69 14.17 -10.74
CA GLN A 468 -33.83 15.01 -11.57
C GLN A 468 -32.37 14.55 -11.51
N SER A 469 -31.87 14.23 -10.31
CA SER A 469 -30.53 13.63 -10.14
C SER A 469 -30.46 12.21 -10.72
N ALA A 470 -31.53 11.42 -10.68
CA ALA A 470 -31.60 10.13 -11.36
C ALA A 470 -31.50 10.28 -12.89
N ALA A 471 -32.29 11.16 -13.49
CA ALA A 471 -32.22 11.46 -14.92
C ALA A 471 -30.83 11.98 -15.35
N GLN A 472 -30.23 12.87 -14.56
CA GLN A 472 -28.88 13.39 -14.80
C GLN A 472 -27.80 12.29 -14.72
N LEU A 473 -27.86 11.42 -13.70
CA LEU A 473 -26.93 10.30 -13.58
C LEU A 473 -27.12 9.28 -14.71
N SER A 474 -28.37 8.96 -15.09
CA SER A 474 -28.67 8.07 -16.20
C SER A 474 -28.11 8.60 -17.53
N ALA A 475 -28.34 9.88 -17.85
CA ALA A 475 -27.81 10.50 -19.06
C ALA A 475 -26.26 10.55 -19.06
N LEU A 476 -25.63 10.82 -17.91
CA LEU A 476 -24.18 10.77 -17.76
C LEU A 476 -23.64 9.35 -18.00
N LEU A 477 -24.24 8.33 -17.41
CA LEU A 477 -23.82 6.93 -17.58
C LEU A 477 -24.03 6.44 -19.02
N GLN A 478 -25.15 6.78 -19.67
CA GLN A 478 -25.37 6.51 -21.10
C GLN A 478 -24.29 7.16 -21.96
N GLY A 479 -23.97 8.43 -21.73
CA GLY A 479 -22.91 9.14 -22.44
C GLY A 479 -21.52 8.53 -22.23
N LEU A 480 -21.19 8.12 -21.00
CA LEU A 480 -19.94 7.44 -20.68
C LEU A 480 -19.82 6.07 -21.35
N VAL A 481 -20.90 5.27 -21.36
CA VAL A 481 -20.95 3.96 -22.04
C VAL A 481 -20.69 4.12 -23.54
N GLN A 482 -21.37 5.07 -24.20
CA GLN A 482 -21.16 5.31 -25.64
C GLN A 482 -19.78 5.89 -25.95
N MET A 483 -19.25 6.78 -25.08
CA MET A 483 -17.88 7.30 -25.21
C MET A 483 -16.84 6.18 -25.07
N GLN A 484 -16.97 5.30 -24.08
CA GLN A 484 -16.07 4.17 -23.87
C GLN A 484 -16.15 3.17 -25.04
N LYS A 485 -17.36 2.85 -25.53
CA LYS A 485 -17.56 2.04 -26.74
C LYS A 485 -16.81 2.66 -27.94
N ALA A 486 -16.99 3.96 -28.18
CA ALA A 486 -16.34 4.66 -29.28
C ALA A 486 -14.80 4.72 -29.14
N GLN A 487 -14.28 4.94 -27.93
CA GLN A 487 -12.84 4.93 -27.66
C GLN A 487 -12.22 3.55 -27.89
N MET A 488 -12.85 2.48 -27.36
CA MET A 488 -12.37 1.11 -27.55
C MET A 488 -12.44 0.66 -29.02
N LEU A 489 -13.48 1.06 -29.76
CA LEU A 489 -13.56 0.84 -31.21
C LEU A 489 -12.47 1.61 -31.97
N GLY A 490 -12.19 2.86 -31.58
CA GLY A 490 -11.09 3.65 -32.17
C GLY A 490 -9.72 3.03 -31.95
N MET A 491 -9.45 2.49 -30.75
CA MET A 491 -8.21 1.76 -30.45
C MET A 491 -8.11 0.44 -31.23
N ALA A 492 -9.20 -0.32 -31.35
CA ALA A 492 -9.22 -1.60 -32.06
C ALA A 492 -9.06 -1.45 -33.59
N ASN A 493 -9.54 -0.33 -34.15
CA ASN A 493 -9.44 -0.02 -35.58
C ASN A 493 -8.17 0.78 -35.95
N ALA A 494 -7.23 0.99 -35.01
CA ALA A 494 -6.00 1.71 -35.28
C ALA A 494 -5.05 0.90 -36.22
N PRO A 495 -4.34 1.53 -37.17
CA PRO A 495 -3.48 0.81 -38.12
C PRO A 495 -2.39 -0.07 -37.49
N ASN A 496 -1.90 0.35 -36.31
CA ASN A 496 -0.94 -0.40 -35.49
C ASN A 496 -1.56 -0.79 -34.13
N SER A 497 -2.83 -1.23 -34.12
CA SER A 497 -3.47 -1.67 -32.87
C SER A 497 -2.71 -2.87 -32.29
N PRO A 498 -2.35 -2.89 -30.99
CA PRO A 498 -1.74 -4.05 -30.33
C PRO A 498 -2.75 -5.18 -30.07
N VAL A 499 -3.90 -5.15 -30.74
CA VAL A 499 -5.08 -5.96 -30.45
C VAL A 499 -5.69 -6.46 -31.77
N PRO A 500 -6.05 -7.76 -31.91
CA PRO A 500 -6.52 -8.30 -33.18
C PRO A 500 -7.76 -7.59 -33.73
N GLY A 501 -7.90 -7.46 -35.06
CA GLY A 501 -9.02 -6.75 -35.69
C GLY A 501 -10.42 -7.31 -35.39
N THR A 502 -10.53 -8.56 -34.91
CA THR A 502 -11.78 -9.13 -34.40
C THR A 502 -12.25 -8.47 -33.08
N TRP A 503 -11.34 -7.86 -32.32
CA TRP A 503 -11.60 -7.20 -31.04
C TRP A 503 -12.63 -6.07 -31.16
N ALA A 504 -12.64 -5.31 -32.26
CA ALA A 504 -13.62 -4.23 -32.48
C ALA A 504 -15.06 -4.77 -32.44
N THR A 505 -15.31 -5.89 -33.13
CA THR A 505 -16.61 -6.59 -33.16
C THR A 505 -17.01 -7.13 -31.79
N ILE A 506 -16.04 -7.65 -31.04
CA ILE A 506 -16.24 -8.21 -29.69
C ILE A 506 -16.58 -7.09 -28.69
N VAL A 507 -15.84 -5.99 -28.72
CA VAL A 507 -16.14 -4.76 -27.97
C VAL A 507 -17.54 -4.25 -28.26
N ALA A 508 -17.94 -4.17 -29.53
CA ALA A 508 -19.30 -3.76 -29.88
C ALA A 508 -20.34 -4.68 -29.25
N LYS A 509 -20.20 -6.01 -29.45
CA LYS A 509 -21.08 -7.05 -28.86
C LYS A 509 -21.19 -6.95 -27.33
N VAL A 510 -20.11 -6.57 -26.62
CA VAL A 510 -20.11 -6.36 -25.16
C VAL A 510 -20.90 -5.11 -24.79
N TYR A 511 -20.56 -3.94 -25.35
CA TYR A 511 -21.21 -2.67 -25.00
C TYR A 511 -22.68 -2.60 -25.45
N ASP A 512 -23.07 -3.27 -26.54
CA ASP A 512 -24.46 -3.34 -27.00
C ASP A 512 -25.38 -4.19 -26.09
N ARG A 513 -24.83 -4.87 -25.08
CA ARG A 513 -25.60 -5.53 -24.01
C ARG A 513 -25.80 -4.65 -22.77
N VAL A 514 -25.17 -3.48 -22.71
CA VAL A 514 -25.27 -2.55 -21.57
C VAL A 514 -26.46 -1.63 -21.77
N GLU A 515 -27.45 -1.76 -20.88
CA GLU A 515 -28.60 -0.88 -20.80
C GLU A 515 -28.50 0.02 -19.57
N VAL A 516 -28.94 1.29 -19.69
CA VAL A 516 -29.03 2.23 -18.58
C VAL A 516 -30.39 2.91 -18.60
N LYS A 517 -31.20 2.68 -17.56
CA LYS A 517 -32.60 3.15 -17.43
C LYS A 517 -32.83 3.89 -16.10
N PRO A 518 -33.48 5.06 -16.10
CA PRO A 518 -34.03 5.66 -14.90
C PRO A 518 -35.43 5.08 -14.61
N GLU A 519 -35.72 4.80 -13.34
CA GLU A 519 -37.06 4.41 -12.86
C GLU A 519 -37.42 5.27 -11.64
N GLY A 520 -38.07 6.42 -11.91
CA GLY A 520 -38.37 7.45 -10.92
C GLY A 520 -37.09 7.99 -10.25
N LYS A 521 -36.86 7.60 -8.99
CA LYS A 521 -35.65 7.93 -8.22
C LYS A 521 -34.48 6.96 -8.41
N GLN A 522 -34.67 5.82 -9.09
CA GLN A 522 -33.62 4.83 -9.30
C GLN A 522 -32.94 5.00 -10.66
N VAL A 523 -31.68 4.59 -10.76
CA VAL A 523 -30.97 4.38 -12.02
C VAL A 523 -30.42 2.97 -12.04
N HIS A 524 -30.86 2.18 -13.01
CA HIS A 524 -30.38 0.83 -13.27
C HIS A 524 -29.41 0.87 -14.45
N TYR A 525 -28.16 0.48 -14.19
CA TYR A 525 -27.20 0.06 -15.21
C TYR A 525 -27.23 -1.48 -15.21
N SER A 526 -27.37 -2.14 -16.34
CA SER A 526 -27.37 -3.62 -16.39
C SER A 526 -26.82 -4.15 -17.71
N MET A 527 -25.97 -5.18 -17.63
CA MET A 527 -25.49 -5.91 -18.80
C MET A 527 -26.27 -7.21 -18.98
N SER A 528 -26.98 -7.35 -20.10
CA SER A 528 -27.77 -8.55 -20.39
C SER A 528 -26.91 -9.78 -20.63
N LYS A 529 -27.29 -10.90 -20.00
CA LYS A 529 -26.62 -12.19 -20.09
C LYS A 529 -26.82 -12.75 -21.52
N PRO A 530 -25.76 -13.03 -22.32
CA PRO A 530 -25.89 -13.61 -23.65
C PRO A 530 -26.79 -14.85 -23.71
N GLU A 531 -27.59 -14.97 -24.78
CA GLU A 531 -28.57 -16.05 -25.00
C GLU A 531 -27.89 -17.40 -25.22
N ASP A 532 -27.02 -17.47 -26.24
CA ASP A 532 -25.95 -18.46 -26.31
C ASP A 532 -24.67 -17.81 -25.77
N MET A 533 -23.98 -18.57 -24.95
CA MET A 533 -22.91 -18.14 -24.08
C MET A 533 -21.62 -18.94 -24.33
N ASP A 534 -21.73 -20.14 -24.90
CA ASP A 534 -20.58 -20.85 -25.48
C ASP A 534 -20.12 -20.13 -26.75
N VAL A 535 -21.05 -19.69 -27.61
CA VAL A 535 -20.73 -18.84 -28.77
C VAL A 535 -20.04 -17.55 -28.35
N PHE A 536 -20.48 -16.93 -27.25
CA PHE A 536 -19.89 -15.69 -26.72
C PHE A 536 -18.50 -15.92 -26.09
N LEU A 537 -18.25 -17.10 -25.52
CA LEU A 537 -16.91 -17.53 -25.09
C LEU A 537 -15.98 -17.72 -26.28
N GLU A 538 -16.39 -18.44 -27.33
CA GLU A 538 -15.56 -18.67 -28.52
C GLU A 538 -15.20 -17.35 -29.23
N ASP A 539 -16.15 -16.40 -29.32
CA ASP A 539 -15.89 -15.01 -29.73
C ASP A 539 -14.78 -14.36 -28.89
N LEU A 540 -14.78 -14.56 -27.56
CA LEU A 540 -13.84 -13.93 -26.62
C LEU A 540 -12.45 -14.59 -26.55
N LYS A 541 -12.25 -15.85 -26.93
CA LYS A 541 -10.96 -16.55 -26.71
C LYS A 541 -9.74 -15.85 -27.35
N PRO A 542 -9.76 -15.44 -28.63
CA PRO A 542 -8.61 -14.77 -29.24
C PRO A 542 -8.28 -13.43 -28.54
N THR A 543 -9.33 -12.79 -28.03
CA THR A 543 -9.29 -11.57 -27.22
C THR A 543 -8.57 -11.83 -25.89
N LEU A 544 -9.01 -12.83 -25.11
CA LEU A 544 -8.40 -13.18 -23.82
C LEU A 544 -6.92 -13.57 -23.94
N ILE A 545 -6.56 -14.30 -25.01
CA ILE A 545 -5.17 -14.68 -25.30
C ILE A 545 -4.33 -13.44 -25.65
N ALA A 546 -4.83 -12.54 -26.52
CA ALA A 546 -4.10 -11.33 -26.90
C ALA A 546 -3.83 -10.39 -25.71
N MET A 547 -4.74 -10.32 -24.72
CA MET A 547 -4.50 -9.55 -23.49
C MET A 547 -3.30 -10.04 -22.67
N GLN A 548 -2.89 -11.31 -22.79
CA GLN A 548 -1.72 -11.81 -22.06
C GLN A 548 -0.42 -11.12 -22.49
N GLN A 549 -0.29 -10.70 -23.75
CA GLN A 549 0.98 -10.26 -24.31
C GLN A 549 1.48 -8.92 -23.68
N PRO A 550 0.66 -7.84 -23.60
CA PRO A 550 1.03 -6.64 -22.84
C PRO A 550 1.21 -6.89 -21.33
N ILE A 551 0.56 -7.91 -20.76
CA ILE A 551 0.73 -8.27 -19.34
C ILE A 551 2.08 -8.94 -19.11
N LYS A 552 2.54 -9.81 -20.03
CA LYS A 552 3.88 -10.42 -20.00
C LYS A 552 4.97 -9.35 -20.18
N GLU A 553 4.76 -8.42 -21.11
CA GLU A 553 5.65 -7.26 -21.32
C GLU A 553 5.71 -6.33 -20.10
N ALA A 554 4.57 -6.04 -19.46
CA ALA A 554 4.52 -5.26 -18.22
C ALA A 554 5.22 -5.95 -17.05
N ARG A 555 5.12 -7.28 -16.92
CA ARG A 555 5.88 -8.06 -15.92
C ARG A 555 7.38 -8.02 -16.18
N ALA A 556 7.81 -8.13 -17.44
CA ALA A 556 9.22 -7.98 -17.81
C ALA A 556 9.75 -6.58 -17.48
N ALA A 557 8.99 -5.53 -17.83
CA ALA A 557 9.32 -4.14 -17.49
C ALA A 557 9.42 -3.91 -15.97
N GLN A 558 8.52 -4.51 -15.18
CA GLN A 558 8.56 -4.45 -13.72
C GLN A 558 9.81 -5.14 -13.16
N ARG A 559 10.20 -6.32 -13.66
CA ARG A 559 11.46 -6.98 -13.25
C ARG A 559 12.68 -6.11 -13.54
N MET A 560 12.78 -5.55 -14.74
CA MET A 560 13.86 -4.59 -15.05
C MET A 560 13.84 -3.35 -14.14
N ASN A 561 12.67 -2.91 -13.69
CA ASN A 561 12.53 -1.81 -12.73
C ASN A 561 12.97 -2.20 -11.31
N ASN A 562 12.70 -3.44 -10.88
CA ASN A 562 13.19 -3.98 -9.61
C ASN A 562 14.72 -4.04 -9.58
N LEU A 563 15.36 -4.57 -10.65
CA LEU A 563 16.83 -4.60 -10.73
C LEU A 563 17.44 -3.18 -10.73
N ARG A 564 16.79 -2.19 -11.37
CA ARG A 564 17.23 -0.77 -11.31
C ARG A 564 17.15 -0.19 -9.89
N GLN A 565 16.11 -0.52 -9.13
CA GLN A 565 16.00 -0.11 -7.71
C GLN A 565 17.10 -0.75 -6.86
N ILE A 566 17.39 -2.04 -7.07
CA ILE A 566 18.50 -2.75 -6.41
C ILE A 566 19.85 -2.11 -6.78
N GLY A 567 20.06 -1.72 -8.05
CA GLY A 567 21.25 -0.97 -8.49
C GLY A 567 21.39 0.39 -7.83
N LEU A 568 20.32 1.19 -7.80
CA LEU A 568 20.31 2.47 -7.10
C LEU A 568 20.63 2.30 -5.60
N ALA A 569 20.08 1.27 -4.96
CA ALA A 569 20.38 0.95 -3.58
C ALA A 569 21.84 0.53 -3.35
N PHE A 570 22.42 -0.26 -4.26
CA PHE A 570 23.85 -0.61 -4.23
C PHE A 570 24.74 0.64 -4.36
N HIS A 571 24.42 1.57 -5.27
CA HIS A 571 25.18 2.83 -5.42
C HIS A 571 25.03 3.74 -4.20
N ASN A 572 23.81 3.96 -3.70
CA ASN A 572 23.58 4.75 -2.48
C ASN A 572 24.31 4.15 -1.26
N TYR A 573 24.35 2.83 -1.14
CA TYR A 573 25.15 2.13 -0.13
C TYR A 573 26.66 2.39 -0.34
N HIS A 574 27.14 2.27 -1.57
CA HIS A 574 28.55 2.52 -1.90
C HIS A 574 28.98 3.96 -1.57
N ASP A 575 28.12 4.95 -1.83
CA ASP A 575 28.43 6.36 -1.55
C ASP A 575 28.50 6.65 -0.04
N VAL A 576 27.66 5.99 0.78
CA VAL A 576 27.72 6.11 2.27
C VAL A 576 28.91 5.36 2.86
N TYR A 577 29.22 4.16 2.38
CA TYR A 577 30.17 3.24 3.03
C TYR A 577 31.52 3.07 2.29
N THR A 578 31.69 3.68 1.11
CA THR A 578 32.84 3.59 0.20
C THR A 578 33.16 2.19 -0.36
N ALA A 579 32.21 1.26 -0.24
CA ALA A 579 32.25 -0.12 -0.72
C ALA A 579 30.82 -0.70 -0.82
N PHE A 580 30.60 -1.73 -1.64
CA PHE A 580 29.31 -2.44 -1.69
C PHE A 580 29.06 -3.29 -0.43
N PRO A 581 27.80 -3.72 -0.16
CA PRO A 581 27.49 -4.62 0.94
C PRO A 581 28.24 -5.95 0.81
N ARG A 582 28.55 -6.55 1.95
CA ARG A 582 29.40 -7.75 2.05
C ARG A 582 28.57 -9.03 1.94
N TYR A 583 28.90 -9.89 0.96
CA TYR A 583 28.14 -11.11 0.68
C TYR A 583 28.17 -12.15 1.84
N ASP A 584 29.22 -12.10 2.66
CA ASP A 584 29.53 -13.07 3.72
C ASP A 584 28.87 -12.74 5.07
N GLY A 585 28.16 -11.62 5.18
CA GLY A 585 27.61 -11.17 6.47
C GLY A 585 28.70 -10.69 7.44
N SER A 586 29.80 -10.11 6.94
CA SER A 586 30.71 -9.37 7.82
C SER A 586 30.21 -7.96 8.16
N GLY A 587 29.43 -7.36 7.26
CA GLY A 587 29.20 -5.91 7.23
C GLY A 587 30.47 -5.12 6.90
N VAL A 588 30.38 -3.79 6.96
CA VAL A 588 31.52 -2.87 6.80
C VAL A 588 32.29 -2.78 8.13
N ASN A 589 33.62 -2.81 8.06
CA ASN A 589 34.52 -2.80 9.23
C ASN A 589 34.59 -1.39 9.88
N VAL A 590 33.50 -0.98 10.54
CA VAL A 590 33.43 0.25 11.35
C VAL A 590 33.98 -0.04 12.75
N PRO A 591 34.94 0.75 13.27
CA PRO A 591 35.48 0.55 14.62
C PRO A 591 34.38 0.51 15.69
N GLY A 592 34.37 -0.55 16.50
CA GLY A 592 33.39 -0.76 17.57
C GLY A 592 32.09 -1.46 17.14
N HIS A 593 31.94 -1.88 15.88
CA HIS A 593 30.79 -2.70 15.44
C HIS A 593 31.13 -4.20 15.42
N VAL A 594 30.18 -5.04 15.84
CA VAL A 594 30.30 -6.51 15.80
C VAL A 594 29.73 -7.04 14.47
N ARG A 595 30.20 -8.22 14.05
CA ARG A 595 29.91 -8.86 12.75
C ARG A 595 28.41 -9.07 12.55
N ARG A 596 27.92 -8.82 11.33
CA ARG A 596 26.49 -8.76 11.01
C ARG A 596 26.06 -9.86 10.04
N GLY A 597 25.70 -11.03 10.58
CA GLY A 597 25.51 -12.30 9.84
C GLY A 597 24.28 -12.38 8.94
N LEU A 598 23.93 -11.29 8.25
CA LEU A 598 22.76 -11.06 7.42
C LEU A 598 23.17 -10.81 5.96
N SER A 599 22.26 -11.03 5.03
CA SER A 599 22.53 -10.89 3.61
C SER A 599 22.83 -9.46 3.19
N TRP A 600 23.57 -9.32 2.08
CA TRP A 600 23.68 -8.06 1.33
C TRP A 600 22.30 -7.46 1.02
N ARG A 601 21.29 -8.32 0.76
CA ARG A 601 19.88 -7.93 0.50
C ARG A 601 19.26 -7.18 1.68
N VAL A 602 19.58 -7.59 2.91
CA VAL A 602 19.12 -6.92 4.15
C VAL A 602 19.82 -5.57 4.29
N HIS A 603 21.12 -5.49 4.01
CA HIS A 603 21.89 -4.24 4.07
C HIS A 603 21.50 -3.19 3.01
N LEU A 604 20.77 -3.57 1.95
CA LEU A 604 20.18 -2.62 1.00
C LEU A 604 18.83 -2.03 1.45
N LEU A 605 18.15 -2.60 2.45
CA LEU A 605 16.81 -2.15 2.87
C LEU A 605 16.68 -0.64 3.18
N PRO A 606 17.63 0.04 3.86
CA PRO A 606 17.55 1.49 4.09
C PRO A 606 17.54 2.34 2.82
N PHE A 607 17.97 1.76 1.69
CA PHE A 607 18.05 2.40 0.38
C PHE A 607 16.97 1.89 -0.59
N LEU A 608 16.05 1.05 -0.11
CA LEU A 608 14.93 0.42 -0.82
C LEU A 608 13.57 0.74 -0.14
N GLU A 609 13.48 1.86 0.58
CA GLU A 609 12.35 2.27 1.42
C GLU A 609 11.99 1.29 2.57
N GLY A 610 12.75 0.21 2.75
CA GLY A 610 12.52 -0.86 3.73
C GLY A 610 13.06 -0.58 5.14
N GLY A 611 13.11 0.68 5.56
CA GLY A 611 13.70 1.10 6.85
C GLY A 611 13.08 0.37 8.06
N GLU A 612 11.76 0.37 8.16
CA GLU A 612 11.01 -0.29 9.25
C GLU A 612 11.28 -1.82 9.34
N LEU A 613 11.63 -2.46 8.21
CA LEU A 613 12.01 -3.88 8.18
C LEU A 613 13.49 -4.07 8.55
N TYR A 614 14.37 -3.15 8.18
CA TYR A 614 15.79 -3.18 8.54
C TYR A 614 16.01 -3.01 10.04
N GLU A 615 15.31 -2.05 10.64
CA GLU A 615 15.39 -1.72 12.08
C GLU A 615 14.96 -2.90 12.96
N ARG A 616 14.10 -3.79 12.46
CA ARG A 616 13.64 -5.00 13.15
C ARG A 616 14.64 -6.16 13.17
N PHE A 617 15.68 -6.17 12.32
CA PHE A 617 16.72 -7.21 12.36
C PHE A 617 17.67 -6.99 13.54
N HIS A 618 17.93 -8.04 14.32
CA HIS A 618 19.04 -8.06 15.27
C HIS A 618 20.35 -8.15 14.46
N LEU A 619 20.95 -6.99 14.22
CA LEU A 619 22.09 -6.86 13.29
C LEU A 619 23.38 -7.51 13.80
N ASP A 620 23.49 -7.84 15.09
CA ASP A 620 24.59 -8.58 15.71
C ASP A 620 24.35 -10.10 15.81
N GLU A 621 23.15 -10.55 15.43
CA GLU A 621 22.79 -11.97 15.32
C GLU A 621 22.93 -12.48 13.86
N PRO A 622 23.05 -13.80 13.64
CA PRO A 622 22.98 -14.38 12.30
C PRO A 622 21.54 -14.40 11.76
N TRP A 623 21.39 -14.54 10.45
CA TRP A 623 20.11 -14.61 9.73
C TRP A 623 19.16 -15.73 10.18
N ASP A 624 19.69 -16.81 10.75
CA ASP A 624 18.97 -18.00 11.22
C ASP A 624 18.75 -18.03 12.75
N SER A 625 19.01 -16.91 13.45
CA SER A 625 18.68 -16.77 14.87
C SER A 625 17.18 -16.91 15.13
N GLU A 626 16.81 -17.21 16.39
CA GLU A 626 15.40 -17.35 16.78
C GLU A 626 14.57 -16.10 16.47
N HIS A 627 15.18 -14.92 16.50
CA HIS A 627 14.56 -13.64 16.15
C HIS A 627 14.58 -13.39 14.63
N ASN A 628 15.77 -13.32 14.01
CA ASN A 628 15.94 -12.92 12.61
C ASN A 628 15.21 -13.84 11.62
N LYS A 629 15.07 -15.14 11.94
CA LYS A 629 14.35 -16.08 11.08
C LYS A 629 12.84 -15.79 10.97
N THR A 630 12.25 -15.05 11.92
CA THR A 630 10.84 -14.66 11.86
C THR A 630 10.55 -13.68 10.71
N LEU A 631 11.55 -12.87 10.34
CA LEU A 631 11.47 -11.83 9.30
C LEU A 631 11.65 -12.39 7.88
N ILE A 632 11.88 -13.70 7.73
CA ILE A 632 12.13 -14.34 6.44
C ILE A 632 10.93 -14.18 5.50
N GLU A 633 9.69 -14.36 5.98
CA GLU A 633 8.50 -14.28 5.12
C GLU A 633 8.16 -12.84 4.69
N GLU A 634 8.71 -11.82 5.35
CA GLU A 634 8.51 -10.39 5.06
C GLU A 634 9.43 -9.85 3.95
N MET A 635 9.85 -10.71 3.02
CA MET A 635 10.72 -10.34 1.90
C MET A 635 10.11 -9.24 1.01
N PRO A 636 10.79 -8.10 0.81
CA PRO A 636 10.31 -7.03 -0.06
C PRO A 636 10.03 -7.47 -1.50
N ASP A 637 8.99 -6.90 -2.11
CA ASP A 637 8.57 -7.21 -3.49
C ASP A 637 9.68 -7.01 -4.53
N VAL A 638 10.63 -6.11 -4.27
CA VAL A 638 11.77 -5.86 -5.18
C VAL A 638 12.67 -7.09 -5.36
N PHE A 639 12.73 -8.00 -4.38
CA PHE A 639 13.51 -9.24 -4.43
C PHE A 639 12.72 -10.46 -4.92
N LYS A 640 11.43 -10.33 -5.27
CA LYS A 640 10.63 -11.48 -5.74
C LYS A 640 11.02 -11.88 -7.17
N THR A 641 11.38 -13.15 -7.35
CA THR A 641 11.73 -13.75 -8.65
C THR A 641 10.55 -14.54 -9.22
N GLU A 642 10.35 -14.51 -10.55
CA GLU A 642 9.28 -15.29 -11.20
C GLU A 642 9.52 -16.80 -11.03
N GLY A 643 8.48 -17.55 -10.63
CA GLY A 643 8.55 -19.00 -10.38
C GLY A 643 9.05 -19.41 -8.99
N VAL A 644 9.44 -18.47 -8.12
CA VAL A 644 9.84 -18.77 -6.73
C VAL A 644 8.64 -18.64 -5.78
N GLU A 645 7.83 -19.69 -5.72
CA GLU A 645 6.58 -19.74 -4.93
C GLU A 645 6.78 -19.94 -3.40
N LYS A 646 8.03 -20.12 -2.94
CA LYS A 646 8.34 -20.40 -1.53
C LYS A 646 8.53 -19.08 -0.75
N PRO A 647 7.74 -18.81 0.33
CA PRO A 647 7.89 -17.57 1.12
C PRO A 647 9.32 -17.31 1.57
N GLY A 648 9.74 -16.04 1.48
CA GLY A 648 11.07 -15.60 1.87
C GLY A 648 12.25 -16.13 1.03
N HIS A 649 12.00 -16.72 -0.14
CA HIS A 649 13.05 -17.20 -1.04
C HIS A 649 13.14 -16.33 -2.30
N THR A 650 14.36 -16.19 -2.82
CA THR A 650 14.66 -15.43 -4.03
C THR A 650 15.78 -16.09 -4.83
N ALA A 651 15.71 -16.00 -6.15
CA ALA A 651 16.81 -16.35 -7.07
C ALA A 651 17.53 -15.08 -7.60
N MET A 652 17.37 -13.94 -6.91
CA MET A 652 18.20 -12.74 -7.11
C MET A 652 19.51 -12.90 -6.33
N HIS A 653 20.63 -13.11 -7.03
CA HIS A 653 21.95 -13.36 -6.43
C HIS A 653 23.01 -12.35 -6.89
N VAL A 654 24.15 -12.36 -6.19
CA VAL A 654 25.42 -11.77 -6.64
C VAL A 654 26.42 -12.90 -6.91
N PHE A 655 27.44 -12.67 -7.74
CA PHE A 655 28.56 -13.59 -7.88
C PHE A 655 29.61 -13.33 -6.78
N ILE A 656 30.24 -14.40 -6.28
CA ILE A 656 31.21 -14.34 -5.17
C ILE A 656 32.48 -15.15 -5.50
N GLY A 657 33.65 -14.61 -5.13
CA GLY A 657 34.97 -15.14 -5.49
C GLY A 657 36.00 -14.03 -5.72
N GLU A 658 37.29 -14.36 -5.65
CA GLU A 658 38.43 -13.41 -5.62
C GLU A 658 38.36 -12.33 -6.71
N ASP A 659 38.10 -12.72 -7.96
CA ASP A 659 38.05 -11.84 -9.12
C ASP A 659 36.66 -11.25 -9.42
N THR A 660 35.64 -11.56 -8.60
CA THR A 660 34.26 -11.06 -8.80
C THR A 660 34.05 -9.65 -8.25
N ALA A 661 32.93 -9.02 -8.63
CA ALA A 661 32.50 -7.72 -8.10
C ALA A 661 32.42 -7.60 -6.57
N PHE A 662 32.42 -8.69 -5.80
CA PHE A 662 32.39 -8.67 -4.33
C PHE A 662 33.67 -9.20 -3.66
N GLY A 663 34.62 -9.71 -4.46
CA GLY A 663 35.91 -10.23 -4.01
C GLY A 663 35.85 -11.55 -3.22
N ASP A 664 37.00 -11.86 -2.62
CA ASP A 664 37.29 -13.08 -1.83
C ASP A 664 36.70 -13.10 -0.41
N GLY A 665 36.16 -11.97 0.05
CA GLY A 665 35.75 -11.79 1.45
C GLY A 665 36.88 -11.34 2.39
N THR A 666 38.09 -10.99 1.94
CA THR A 666 39.09 -10.33 2.80
C THR A 666 39.00 -8.80 2.68
N LYS A 667 38.81 -8.27 1.47
CA LYS A 667 38.65 -6.83 1.20
C LYS A 667 37.58 -6.60 0.15
N ALA A 668 36.61 -5.72 0.43
CA ALA A 668 35.63 -5.31 -0.58
C ALA A 668 36.30 -4.45 -1.68
N PRO A 669 36.06 -4.74 -2.98
CA PRO A 669 36.43 -3.84 -4.06
C PRO A 669 35.76 -2.47 -3.95
N ARG A 670 36.42 -1.43 -4.47
CA ARG A 670 35.83 -0.11 -4.69
C ARG A 670 35.58 0.07 -6.18
N ILE A 671 34.63 0.90 -6.60
CA ILE A 671 34.33 1.19 -8.03
C ILE A 671 35.59 1.51 -8.88
N ARG A 672 36.64 2.11 -8.30
CA ARG A 672 37.93 2.37 -8.97
C ARG A 672 38.81 1.14 -9.25
N ASP A 673 38.51 0.01 -8.61
CA ASP A 673 39.26 -1.24 -8.72
C ASP A 673 38.73 -2.11 -9.88
N TYR A 674 37.59 -1.75 -10.48
CA TYR A 674 36.94 -2.40 -11.63
C TYR A 674 37.62 -1.95 -12.93
N ARG A 675 38.72 -2.63 -13.29
CA ARG A 675 39.60 -2.24 -14.41
C ARG A 675 38.97 -2.48 -15.77
N ASP A 676 38.06 -3.45 -15.85
CA ASP A 676 37.43 -3.87 -17.10
C ASP A 676 36.26 -2.95 -17.49
N GLY A 677 35.88 -2.05 -16.59
CA GLY A 677 34.83 -1.06 -16.73
C GLY A 677 33.52 -1.50 -16.09
N THR A 678 32.86 -0.60 -15.36
CA THR A 678 31.60 -0.89 -14.64
C THR A 678 30.45 -1.32 -15.55
N SER A 679 30.50 -0.95 -16.84
CA SER A 679 29.56 -1.39 -17.88
C SER A 679 29.75 -2.84 -18.34
N ASN A 680 30.84 -3.49 -17.90
CA ASN A 680 31.29 -4.81 -18.35
C ASN A 680 31.43 -5.82 -17.19
N THR A 681 31.05 -5.44 -15.97
CA THR A 681 31.04 -6.33 -14.79
C THR A 681 29.63 -6.48 -14.23
N PHE A 682 29.18 -7.71 -13.98
CA PHE A 682 27.90 -8.03 -13.33
C PHE A 682 27.95 -7.72 -11.84
N LEU A 683 26.94 -6.98 -11.37
CA LEU A 683 26.70 -6.67 -9.96
C LEU A 683 25.67 -7.62 -9.34
N ALA A 684 24.59 -7.97 -10.06
CA ALA A 684 23.60 -8.95 -9.62
C ALA A 684 22.91 -9.65 -10.80
N VAL A 685 22.26 -10.79 -10.54
CA VAL A 685 21.59 -11.62 -11.56
C VAL A 685 20.28 -12.24 -11.04
N GLU A 686 19.27 -12.28 -11.90
CA GLU A 686 18.05 -13.09 -11.70
C GLU A 686 18.28 -14.49 -12.30
N ALA A 687 18.55 -15.47 -11.44
CA ALA A 687 18.84 -16.86 -11.81
C ALA A 687 17.57 -17.74 -11.84
N GLY A 688 17.75 -19.01 -12.22
CA GLY A 688 16.68 -20.01 -12.29
C GLY A 688 16.04 -20.29 -10.92
N PRO A 689 14.70 -20.53 -10.84
CA PRO A 689 13.99 -20.70 -9.55
C PRO A 689 14.49 -21.84 -8.66
N ASP A 690 15.24 -22.80 -9.20
CA ASP A 690 15.86 -23.89 -8.44
C ASP A 690 17.16 -23.50 -7.71
N THR A 691 17.72 -22.33 -8.00
CA THR A 691 18.81 -21.71 -7.22
C THR A 691 18.32 -21.00 -5.94
N ALA A 692 17.00 -20.79 -5.81
CA ALA A 692 16.43 -19.82 -4.88
C ALA A 692 16.76 -20.09 -3.40
N GLU A 693 17.34 -19.08 -2.74
CA GLU A 693 17.75 -19.14 -1.34
C GLU A 693 16.95 -18.17 -0.46
N ILE A 694 17.04 -18.36 0.86
CA ILE A 694 16.43 -17.46 1.85
C ILE A 694 17.05 -16.07 1.72
N TRP A 695 16.23 -15.03 1.52
CA TRP A 695 16.76 -13.69 1.18
C TRP A 695 17.61 -13.06 2.29
N THR A 696 17.34 -13.39 3.57
CA THR A 696 18.08 -12.89 4.73
C THR A 696 19.46 -13.55 4.89
N LYS A 697 19.72 -14.67 4.20
CA LYS A 697 20.95 -15.46 4.31
C LYS A 697 22.13 -14.81 3.57
N PRO A 698 23.32 -14.69 4.19
CA PRO A 698 24.57 -14.38 3.49
C PRO A 698 24.89 -15.43 2.42
N GLY A 699 25.22 -14.99 1.21
CA GLY A 699 25.36 -15.88 0.06
C GLY A 699 25.37 -15.18 -1.29
N GLY A 700 25.59 -16.01 -2.31
CA GLY A 700 25.72 -15.65 -3.71
C GLY A 700 26.19 -16.87 -4.52
N LEU A 701 26.23 -16.75 -5.84
CA LEU A 701 26.69 -17.80 -6.74
C LEU A 701 28.22 -17.83 -6.73
N LYS A 702 28.80 -18.93 -6.23
CA LYS A 702 30.26 -19.06 -6.15
C LYS A 702 30.86 -19.26 -7.53
N PHE A 703 31.53 -18.23 -8.04
CA PHE A 703 32.27 -18.28 -9.30
C PHE A 703 33.47 -19.24 -9.20
N THR A 704 33.81 -19.91 -10.30
CA THR A 704 34.92 -20.88 -10.34
C THR A 704 35.87 -20.70 -11.54
N GLY A 705 35.75 -19.60 -12.29
CA GLY A 705 36.50 -19.35 -13.52
C GLY A 705 36.03 -20.17 -14.74
N LYS A 706 34.98 -20.99 -14.58
CA LYS A 706 34.41 -21.85 -15.62
C LYS A 706 32.98 -22.26 -15.28
N ASP A 707 32.31 -22.86 -16.27
CA ASP A 707 30.99 -23.49 -16.18
C ASP A 707 29.88 -22.57 -15.62
N SER A 708 30.08 -21.25 -15.74
CA SER A 708 29.28 -20.22 -15.04
C SER A 708 27.81 -20.17 -15.41
N ILE A 709 27.42 -20.72 -16.56
CA ILE A 709 26.01 -20.85 -16.94
C ILE A 709 25.27 -21.89 -16.07
N GLU A 710 25.98 -22.93 -15.59
CA GLU A 710 25.40 -23.94 -14.70
C GLU A 710 25.09 -23.37 -13.31
N LEU A 711 25.83 -22.34 -12.88
CA LEU A 711 25.59 -21.63 -11.62
C LEU A 711 24.22 -20.92 -11.60
N LEU A 712 23.65 -20.60 -12.77
CA LEU A 712 22.34 -19.98 -12.89
C LEU A 712 21.18 -20.98 -12.78
N GLY A 713 21.44 -22.29 -12.74
CA GLY A 713 20.39 -23.31 -12.66
C GLY A 713 19.47 -23.32 -13.88
N LYS A 714 18.17 -23.55 -13.67
CA LYS A 714 17.16 -23.66 -14.75
C LYS A 714 16.62 -22.29 -15.16
N ILE A 715 17.44 -21.55 -15.90
CA ILE A 715 17.02 -20.34 -16.63
C ILE A 715 16.18 -20.67 -17.87
N GLY A 716 15.43 -19.68 -18.36
CA GLY A 716 14.76 -19.72 -19.66
C GLY A 716 15.71 -19.39 -20.83
N ASP A 717 15.16 -18.93 -21.95
CA ASP A 717 15.95 -18.52 -23.13
C ASP A 717 16.84 -17.28 -22.89
N SER A 718 16.57 -16.52 -21.83
CA SER A 718 17.39 -15.40 -21.39
C SER A 718 17.23 -15.15 -19.88
N PHE A 719 18.15 -14.37 -19.31
CA PHE A 719 18.20 -14.02 -17.88
C PHE A 719 18.55 -12.53 -17.70
N LEU A 720 18.03 -11.92 -16.63
CA LEU A 720 18.25 -10.49 -16.34
C LEU A 720 19.50 -10.29 -15.47
N VAL A 721 20.34 -9.34 -15.87
CA VAL A 721 21.56 -8.94 -15.14
C VAL A 721 21.54 -7.44 -14.84
N LEU A 722 22.08 -7.09 -13.68
CA LEU A 722 22.41 -5.74 -13.26
C LEU A 722 23.93 -5.56 -13.42
N MET A 723 24.33 -4.54 -14.18
CA MET A 723 25.74 -4.16 -14.37
C MET A 723 26.22 -3.25 -13.23
N CYS A 724 27.53 -3.15 -13.02
CA CYS A 724 28.14 -2.29 -11.99
C CYS A 724 28.03 -0.77 -12.28
N ASP A 725 27.49 -0.36 -13.43
CA ASP A 725 27.12 1.02 -13.76
C ASP A 725 25.62 1.32 -13.54
N GLY A 726 24.85 0.35 -13.03
CA GLY A 726 23.41 0.46 -12.82
C GLY A 726 22.56 0.12 -14.05
N ALA A 727 23.15 -0.19 -15.21
CA ALA A 727 22.41 -0.67 -16.37
C ALA A 727 21.81 -2.07 -16.10
N VAL A 728 20.64 -2.35 -16.70
CA VAL A 728 20.00 -3.67 -16.65
C VAL A 728 19.89 -4.23 -18.06
N ARG A 729 20.49 -5.38 -18.30
CA ARG A 729 20.48 -6.10 -19.59
C ARG A 729 19.71 -7.42 -19.46
N ASN A 730 19.25 -7.94 -20.60
CA ASN A 730 18.68 -9.28 -20.72
C ASN A 730 19.59 -10.11 -21.62
N VAL A 731 20.28 -11.10 -21.04
CA VAL A 731 21.36 -11.85 -21.69
C VAL A 731 20.83 -13.20 -22.16
N SER A 732 21.20 -13.64 -23.36
CA SER A 732 20.82 -14.96 -23.86
C SER A 732 21.44 -16.08 -23.01
N LYS A 733 20.71 -17.17 -22.77
CA LYS A 733 21.30 -18.41 -22.19
C LYS A 733 22.44 -18.96 -23.05
N ASP A 734 22.43 -18.66 -24.36
CA ASP A 734 23.37 -19.16 -25.35
C ASP A 734 24.61 -18.24 -25.50
N ILE A 735 24.85 -17.34 -24.53
CA ILE A 735 26.08 -16.53 -24.44
C ILE A 735 27.33 -17.43 -24.37
N ALA A 736 28.41 -17.03 -25.03
CA ALA A 736 29.65 -17.78 -25.00
C ALA A 736 30.25 -17.83 -23.58
N ALA A 737 30.74 -19.00 -23.16
CA ALA A 737 31.14 -19.23 -21.77
C ALA A 737 32.33 -18.36 -21.32
N ASP A 738 33.22 -18.00 -22.25
CA ASP A 738 34.29 -17.03 -22.03
C ASP A 738 33.75 -15.61 -21.83
N GLN A 739 32.83 -15.15 -22.67
CA GLN A 739 32.15 -13.86 -22.48
C GLN A 739 31.45 -13.78 -21.12
N LEU A 740 30.72 -14.85 -20.72
CA LEU A 740 30.05 -14.91 -19.42
C LEU A 740 31.04 -14.89 -18.25
N ASN A 741 32.18 -15.60 -18.35
CA ASN A 741 33.21 -15.57 -17.31
C ASN A 741 33.84 -14.18 -17.17
N ASN A 742 34.17 -13.52 -18.28
CA ASN A 742 34.74 -12.17 -18.29
C ASN A 742 33.76 -11.18 -17.66
N LEU A 743 32.47 -11.25 -18.01
CA LEU A 743 31.42 -10.38 -17.45
C LEU A 743 31.18 -10.57 -15.94
N ILE A 744 31.60 -11.68 -15.35
CA ILE A 744 31.51 -11.92 -13.89
C ILE A 744 32.73 -11.33 -13.15
N GLN A 745 33.83 -11.07 -13.85
CA GLN A 745 35.09 -10.57 -13.29
C GLN A 745 35.16 -9.02 -13.35
N HIS A 746 36.12 -8.43 -12.62
CA HIS A 746 36.28 -6.98 -12.51
C HIS A 746 37.70 -6.45 -12.78
N ASN A 747 38.66 -7.36 -12.95
CA ASN A 747 40.09 -7.09 -12.88
C ASN A 747 40.93 -7.85 -13.93
N ASP A 748 40.31 -8.57 -14.89
CA ASP A 748 40.99 -9.56 -15.74
C ASP A 748 41.56 -8.99 -17.06
N GLY A 749 41.12 -7.78 -17.44
CA GLY A 749 41.52 -7.04 -18.64
C GLY A 749 40.60 -7.22 -19.86
N ASN A 750 39.56 -8.05 -19.78
CA ASN A 750 38.77 -8.50 -20.94
C ASN A 750 37.46 -7.71 -21.12
N VAL A 751 37.52 -6.63 -21.91
CA VAL A 751 36.31 -5.89 -22.33
C VAL A 751 35.44 -6.74 -23.27
N VAL A 752 34.26 -7.12 -22.81
CA VAL A 752 33.19 -7.71 -23.64
C VAL A 752 32.34 -6.58 -24.25
N GLY A 753 32.01 -6.68 -25.55
CA GLY A 753 31.32 -5.63 -26.31
C GLY A 753 29.80 -5.65 -26.18
N ASP A 754 29.10 -5.82 -27.30
CA ASP A 754 27.66 -6.08 -27.31
C ASP A 754 27.40 -7.57 -27.05
N PHE A 755 26.43 -7.87 -26.17
CA PHE A 755 26.02 -9.19 -25.70
C PHE A 755 24.59 -9.13 -25.12
#